data_AF-A0A1J4KCR0-F1
#
_entry.id   AF-A0A1J4KCR0-F1
#
_cell.length_a   1.000
_cell.length_b   1.000
_cell.length_c   1.000
_cell.angle_alpha   90.00
_cell.angle_beta   90.00
_cell.angle_gamma   90.00
#
_symmetry.space_group_name_H-M   'P 1'
#
loop_
_entity.id
_entity.type
_entity.pdbx_description
1 polymer ?
#
loop_
_entity_poly.entity_id
_entity_poly.type
_entity_poly.pdbx_seq_one_letter_code
_entity_poly.pdbx_strand_id
1 'polypeptide(L)'
;MSESGSVASLPDLISDHLRLTRSITDKGFNQSSLHEVFRNQVDEILHSKEEIISLKAQLKMSQESIKLQEAEYAFQRKQYEDDIENLKKKEHDLIDTLTKFQNDVVQTHKYDVQVMLSQKEDEISKISNKYKKWKEKYHSLSSEFEKIKSTTDELQSTNKSLSEKLSNQTEEIEKLRQSSQISSSGIPEKHTADVDSSQIDSLSSQINSLKDRLTQSKTQSQNVIEDLNNQISKLTEENKVLKGQIESASAKIIKQQVRIGRLSDENKSISSSFAEYSNHIEQENQQLRAKAKQYRKQRTMCEDHLKQMQGIIQHVELERDAISDLLGIEADELNENWSKMTSKIEQLIHDASSINELRTQNDKLQKRLNVALEEARKPQSKTHIAGKDGYLATLQTNLKAARIELEQKNSILEKYKMRLAFNHAIELMNHNILHQINDLYHSLSSNSGVSMRPVILVVILAKRFFKVTKIEGQNDPTALQAFGEMSAVPLALKMETIRKSFTSLTQELMVLKQSFVECNETLQNAIEERDIAQLTLRSNSDEIKLTRKKMKYLKNRMQELQDELSSLVSPEMYNSVLSRLNLVEKHNTSLNDKIKELENELDQRTELEKKMNERVEQLQIKADQNSENAHQTRAQYAAKEEEIETLKSLLRDKTKEILSLERLVRRQEEKESTTSATFTCLTVENQELKKIHTNALNGSDISESTEDTDGMNDLKKAIKVEINPAFLGK
;
A
#
# COMPACT_ATOMS: atom_id res chain seq x y z
N MET A 1 58.49 79.35 72.97
CA MET A 1 59.56 80.09 73.68
C MET A 1 60.43 79.02 74.35
N SER A 2 61.77 79.14 74.45
CA SER A 2 62.45 79.98 75.45
C SER A 2 61.73 79.97 76.81
N GLU A 3 62.52 79.87 77.87
CA GLU A 3 62.14 79.92 79.29
C GLU A 3 61.75 78.57 79.92
N SER A 4 62.68 77.89 80.58
CA SER A 4 63.34 78.21 81.86
C SER A 4 62.40 78.01 83.04
N GLY A 5 62.67 76.91 83.73
CA GLY A 5 62.00 76.40 84.92
C GLY A 5 61.63 77.44 85.97
N SER A 6 60.46 77.22 86.54
CA SER A 6 60.25 77.41 87.97
C SER A 6 59.93 76.05 88.56
N VAL A 7 60.70 75.69 89.58
CA VAL A 7 60.66 74.42 90.29
C VAL A 7 59.26 74.20 90.85
N ALA A 8 58.65 73.08 90.48
CA ALA A 8 57.35 72.63 90.93
C ALA A 8 57.27 72.57 92.46
N SER A 9 56.27 73.25 93.01
CA SER A 9 55.80 72.96 94.37
C SER A 9 55.08 71.60 94.32
N LEU A 10 55.41 70.70 95.25
CA LEU A 10 54.80 69.37 95.35
C LEU A 10 53.25 69.41 95.31
N PRO A 11 52.56 70.42 95.89
CA PRO A 11 51.11 70.56 95.76
C PRO A 11 50.61 70.77 94.33
N ASP A 12 51.32 71.56 93.52
CA ASP A 12 50.90 71.85 92.14
C ASP A 12 51.13 70.66 91.22
N LEU A 13 52.23 69.92 91.42
CA LEU A 13 52.48 68.68 90.68
C LEU A 13 51.44 67.61 91.02
N ILE A 14 51.04 67.49 92.29
CA ILE A 14 49.99 66.55 92.72
C ILE A 14 48.62 66.99 92.20
N SER A 15 48.32 68.30 92.19
CA SER A 15 47.08 68.85 91.65
C SER A 15 46.96 68.62 90.14
N ASP A 16 48.03 68.90 89.39
CA ASP A 16 48.05 68.67 87.95
C ASP A 16 48.01 67.18 87.62
N HIS A 17 48.68 66.33 88.42
CA HIS A 17 48.59 64.89 88.24
C HIS A 17 47.19 64.36 88.59
N LEU A 18 46.55 64.81 89.68
CA LEU A 18 45.17 64.46 90.01
C LEU A 18 44.17 64.96 88.97
N ARG A 19 44.40 66.13 88.39
CA ARG A 19 43.57 66.70 87.32
C ARG A 19 43.75 65.92 86.01
N LEU A 20 44.97 65.49 85.71
CA LEU A 20 45.26 64.62 84.57
C LEU A 20 44.66 63.24 84.78
N THR A 21 44.82 62.64 85.97
CA THR A 21 44.21 61.35 86.31
C THR A 21 42.69 61.45 86.26
N ARG A 22 42.07 62.49 86.83
CA ARG A 22 40.62 62.73 86.67
C ARG A 22 40.22 62.93 85.22
N SER A 23 40.98 63.68 84.42
CA SER A 23 40.68 63.84 83.00
C SER A 23 40.80 62.51 82.23
N ILE A 24 41.73 61.63 82.61
CA ILE A 24 41.89 60.30 82.00
C ILE A 24 40.79 59.37 82.50
N THR A 25 40.37 59.47 83.76
CA THR A 25 39.23 58.72 84.31
C THR A 25 37.92 59.18 83.66
N ASP A 26 37.68 60.48 83.51
CA ASP A 26 36.48 61.06 82.88
C ASP A 26 36.43 60.78 81.38
N LYS A 27 37.59 60.81 80.67
CA LYS A 27 37.66 60.41 79.25
C LYS A 27 37.66 58.90 79.06
N GLY A 28 38.17 58.14 80.03
CA GLY A 28 38.13 56.67 80.05
C GLY A 28 36.74 56.14 80.42
N PHE A 29 35.94 56.88 81.19
CA PHE A 29 34.54 56.58 81.46
C PHE A 29 33.62 56.80 80.25
N ASN A 30 34.09 57.55 79.24
CA ASN A 30 33.45 57.61 77.92
C ASN A 30 33.73 56.34 77.06
N GLN A 31 34.17 55.23 77.67
CA GLN A 31 34.02 53.88 77.09
C GLN A 31 32.57 53.61 76.62
N SER A 32 31.57 54.30 77.18
CA SER A 32 30.18 54.25 76.69
C SER A 32 30.05 54.65 75.22
N SER A 33 30.82 55.63 74.72
CA SER A 33 30.77 56.04 73.30
C SER A 33 31.36 55.00 72.37
N LEU A 34 32.44 54.32 72.77
CA LEU A 34 33.03 53.25 71.98
C LEU A 34 32.14 52.00 71.99
N HIS A 35 31.57 51.66 73.15
CA HIS A 35 30.60 50.57 73.27
C HIS A 35 29.31 50.83 72.48
N GLU A 36 28.85 52.08 72.39
CA GLU A 36 27.69 52.47 71.59
C GLU A 36 28.00 52.40 70.09
N VAL A 37 29.19 52.85 69.65
CA VAL A 37 29.64 52.68 68.25
C VAL A 37 29.75 51.19 67.88
N PHE A 38 30.33 50.36 68.76
CA PHE A 38 30.38 48.91 68.53
C PHE A 38 28.99 48.28 68.52
N ARG A 39 28.07 48.71 69.39
CA ARG A 39 26.69 48.23 69.40
C ARG A 39 25.98 48.56 68.09
N ASN A 40 26.09 49.81 67.63
CA ASN A 40 25.49 50.25 66.36
C ASN A 40 26.08 49.49 65.16
N GLN A 41 27.39 49.25 65.14
CA GLN A 41 28.00 48.42 64.09
C GLN A 41 27.55 46.97 64.14
N VAL A 42 27.38 46.40 65.34
CA VAL A 42 26.83 45.04 65.51
C VAL A 42 25.38 44.99 65.02
N ASP A 43 24.56 45.97 65.36
CA ASP A 43 23.16 46.06 64.94
C ASP A 43 23.06 46.23 63.42
N GLU A 44 23.91 47.07 62.80
CA GLU A 44 23.98 47.24 61.34
C GLU A 44 24.41 45.94 60.64
N ILE A 45 25.40 45.23 61.21
CA ILE A 45 25.83 43.91 60.70
C ILE A 45 24.71 42.87 60.85
N LEU A 46 23.97 42.87 61.96
CA LEU A 46 22.85 41.97 62.18
C LEU A 46 21.71 42.26 61.19
N HIS A 47 21.36 43.54 61.01
CA HIS A 47 20.35 43.96 60.04
C HIS A 47 20.75 43.57 58.60
N SER A 48 22.00 43.82 58.22
CA SER A 48 22.53 43.40 56.91
C SER A 48 22.48 41.88 56.73
N LYS A 49 22.75 41.11 57.79
CA LYS A 49 22.65 39.64 57.75
C LYS A 49 21.20 39.18 57.60
N GLU A 50 20.26 39.79 58.29
CA GLU A 50 18.82 39.51 58.15
C GLU A 50 18.32 39.84 56.74
N GLU A 51 18.73 40.97 56.18
CA GLU A 51 18.41 41.36 54.80
C GLU A 51 19.00 40.35 53.78
N ILE A 52 20.26 39.94 53.96
CA ILE A 52 20.88 38.89 53.13
C ILE A 52 20.10 37.57 53.23
N ILE A 53 19.63 37.18 54.42
CA ILE A 53 18.82 35.97 54.59
C ILE A 53 17.48 36.11 53.88
N SER A 54 16.81 37.25 54.00
CA SER A 54 15.53 37.55 53.34
C SER A 54 15.68 37.51 51.80
N LEU A 55 16.70 38.18 51.26
CA LEU A 55 16.99 38.18 49.83
C LEU A 55 17.36 36.78 49.31
N LYS A 56 18.14 35.99 50.08
CA LYS A 56 18.42 34.59 49.73
C LYS A 56 17.16 33.74 49.70
N ALA A 57 16.23 33.93 50.65
CA ALA A 57 14.96 33.22 50.67
C ALA A 57 14.08 33.62 49.47
N GLN A 58 13.99 34.92 49.15
CA GLN A 58 13.27 35.41 47.96
C GLN A 58 13.86 34.87 46.66
N LEU A 59 15.19 34.87 46.54
CA LEU A 59 15.88 34.30 45.38
C LEU A 59 15.57 32.81 45.24
N LYS A 60 15.61 32.05 46.34
CA LYS A 60 15.29 30.62 46.34
C LYS A 60 13.83 30.35 45.92
N MET A 61 12.88 31.10 46.46
CA MET A 61 11.46 30.99 46.07
C MET A 61 11.25 31.33 44.59
N SER A 62 11.93 32.37 44.08
CA SER A 62 11.86 32.72 42.65
C SER A 62 12.46 31.62 41.77
N GLN A 63 13.56 31.00 42.18
CA GLN A 63 14.17 29.88 41.45
C GLN A 63 13.28 28.65 41.44
N GLU A 64 12.65 28.30 42.57
CA GLU A 64 11.69 27.20 42.65
C GLU A 64 10.43 27.47 41.80
N SER A 65 9.95 28.72 41.79
CA SER A 65 8.83 29.14 40.93
C SER A 65 9.16 28.99 39.44
N ILE A 66 10.38 29.34 39.02
CA ILE A 66 10.83 29.16 37.63
C ILE A 66 10.90 27.67 37.29
N LYS A 67 11.46 26.84 38.18
CA LYS A 67 11.51 25.38 37.96
C LYS A 67 10.13 24.75 37.82
N LEU A 68 9.15 25.18 38.63
CA LEU A 68 7.77 24.74 38.52
C LEU A 68 7.14 25.15 37.18
N GLN A 69 7.38 26.39 36.75
CA GLN A 69 6.89 26.90 35.47
C GLN A 69 7.53 26.16 34.28
N GLU A 70 8.83 25.84 34.34
CA GLU A 70 9.52 25.02 33.35
C GLU A 70 8.96 23.60 33.28
N ALA A 71 8.67 22.98 34.43
CA ALA A 71 8.04 21.67 34.49
C ALA A 71 6.62 21.68 33.92
N GLU A 72 5.83 22.73 34.18
CA GLU A 72 4.51 22.91 33.59
C GLU A 72 4.59 23.04 32.07
N TYR A 73 5.52 23.85 31.54
CA TYR A 73 5.70 23.98 30.10
C TYR A 73 6.19 22.69 29.45
N ALA A 74 7.03 21.90 30.13
CA ALA A 74 7.44 20.58 29.65
C ALA A 74 6.25 19.61 29.58
N PHE A 75 5.37 19.63 30.59
CA PHE A 75 4.16 18.82 30.61
C PHE A 75 3.18 19.21 29.49
N GLN A 76 2.92 20.51 29.33
CA GLN A 76 2.06 21.02 28.25
C GLN A 76 2.62 20.67 26.86
N ARG A 77 3.94 20.81 26.67
CA ARG A 77 4.59 20.43 25.41
C ARG A 77 4.39 18.95 25.11
N LYS A 78 4.60 18.07 26.11
CA LYS A 78 4.38 16.63 25.96
C LYS A 78 2.93 16.30 25.60
N GLN A 79 1.97 16.95 26.26
CA GLN A 79 0.54 16.76 25.94
C GLN A 79 0.22 17.16 24.50
N TYR A 80 0.76 18.29 24.03
CA TYR A 80 0.60 18.70 22.63
C TYR A 80 1.31 17.76 21.64
N GLU A 81 2.47 17.21 22.00
CA GLU A 81 3.17 16.20 21.19
C GLU A 81 2.35 14.91 21.06
N ASP A 82 1.77 14.42 22.16
CA ASP A 82 0.89 13.25 22.18
C ASP A 82 -0.39 13.49 21.35
N ASP A 83 -0.99 14.69 21.44
CA ASP A 83 -2.15 15.07 20.64
C ASP A 83 -1.82 15.16 19.14
N ILE A 84 -0.66 15.72 18.78
CA ILE A 84 -0.18 15.77 17.40
C ILE A 84 0.06 14.34 16.87
N GLU A 85 0.61 13.44 17.67
CA GLU A 85 0.82 12.04 17.27
C GLU A 85 -0.50 11.31 17.06
N ASN A 86 -1.48 11.51 17.94
CA ASN A 86 -2.83 10.97 17.80
C ASN A 86 -3.55 11.50 16.54
N LEU A 87 -3.40 12.79 16.23
CA LEU A 87 -3.96 13.38 15.02
C LEU A 87 -3.29 12.84 13.75
N LYS A 88 -1.96 12.69 13.75
CA LYS A 88 -1.21 12.06 12.65
C LYS A 88 -1.64 10.62 12.41
N LYS A 89 -1.94 9.86 13.48
CA LYS A 89 -2.45 8.49 13.37
C LYS A 89 -3.84 8.48 12.73
N LYS A 90 -4.76 9.35 13.18
CA LYS A 90 -6.09 9.49 12.57
C LYS A 90 -6.03 9.92 11.10
N GLU A 91 -5.13 10.85 10.76
CA GLU A 91 -4.88 11.27 9.38
C GLU A 91 -4.39 10.09 8.53
N HIS A 92 -3.47 9.28 9.05
CA HIS A 92 -2.99 8.09 8.34
C HIS A 92 -4.10 7.07 8.09
N ASP A 93 -4.94 6.80 9.09
CA ASP A 93 -6.09 5.89 8.94
C ASP A 93 -7.10 6.41 7.90
N LEU A 94 -7.32 7.73 7.85
CA LEU A 94 -8.14 8.40 6.83
C LEU A 94 -7.54 8.30 5.43
N ILE A 95 -6.23 8.48 5.29
CA ILE A 95 -5.52 8.30 4.00
C ILE A 95 -5.63 6.86 3.52
N ASP A 96 -5.46 5.88 4.41
CA ASP A 96 -5.54 4.46 4.07
C ASP A 96 -6.96 4.06 3.65
N THR A 97 -7.99 4.55 4.33
CA THR A 97 -9.39 4.32 3.96
C THR A 97 -9.75 5.01 2.64
N LEU A 98 -9.31 6.25 2.41
CA LEU A 98 -9.51 6.95 1.14
C LEU A 98 -8.80 6.25 -0.02
N THR A 99 -7.58 5.76 0.20
CA THR A 99 -6.80 5.04 -0.81
C THR A 99 -7.47 3.71 -1.17
N LYS A 100 -7.99 2.98 -0.18
CA LYS A 100 -8.77 1.75 -0.42
C LYS A 100 -10.03 2.06 -1.22
N PHE A 101 -10.81 3.06 -0.79
CA PHE A 101 -12.02 3.47 -1.50
C PHE A 101 -11.73 3.91 -2.94
N GLN A 102 -10.67 4.69 -3.16
CA GLN A 102 -10.26 5.12 -4.50
C GLN A 102 -9.85 3.93 -5.37
N ASN A 103 -9.10 2.97 -4.82
CA ASN A 103 -8.73 1.76 -5.54
C ASN A 103 -9.96 0.90 -5.89
N ASP A 104 -10.92 0.77 -4.97
CA ASP A 104 -12.15 0.02 -5.19
C ASP A 104 -13.03 0.70 -6.26
N VAL A 105 -13.19 2.03 -6.21
CA VAL A 105 -13.93 2.80 -7.24
C VAL A 105 -13.24 2.68 -8.60
N VAL A 106 -11.91 2.81 -8.66
CA VAL A 106 -11.15 2.69 -9.92
C VAL A 106 -11.23 1.27 -10.48
N GLN A 107 -11.14 0.24 -9.65
CA GLN A 107 -11.30 -1.16 -10.07
C GLN A 107 -12.71 -1.43 -10.60
N THR A 108 -13.73 -0.94 -9.90
CA THR A 108 -15.15 -1.13 -10.28
C THR A 108 -15.45 -0.39 -11.59
N HIS A 109 -15.06 0.88 -11.70
CA HIS A 109 -15.25 1.66 -12.93
C HIS A 109 -14.43 1.12 -14.10
N LYS A 110 -13.22 0.60 -13.86
CA LYS A 110 -12.42 -0.05 -14.90
C LYS A 110 -13.11 -1.30 -15.44
N TYR A 111 -13.69 -2.10 -14.55
CA TYR A 111 -14.47 -3.28 -14.95
C TYR A 111 -15.72 -2.88 -15.75
N ASP A 112 -16.51 -1.92 -15.26
CA ASP A 112 -17.73 -1.46 -15.94
C ASP A 112 -17.45 -0.83 -17.31
N VAL A 113 -16.42 0.02 -17.41
CA VAL A 113 -15.97 0.60 -18.68
C VAL A 113 -15.51 -0.49 -19.64
N GLN A 114 -14.82 -1.51 -19.16
CA GLN A 114 -14.36 -2.61 -20.01
C GLN A 114 -15.52 -3.50 -20.50
N VAL A 115 -16.51 -3.76 -19.65
CA VAL A 115 -17.74 -4.46 -20.04
C VAL A 115 -18.53 -3.63 -21.06
N MET A 116 -18.71 -2.32 -20.84
CA MET A 116 -19.38 -1.43 -21.79
C MET A 116 -18.64 -1.34 -23.13
N LEU A 117 -17.31 -1.28 -23.12
CA LEU A 117 -16.49 -1.29 -24.34
C LEU A 117 -16.71 -2.60 -25.11
N SER A 118 -16.70 -3.77 -24.45
CA SER A 118 -16.98 -5.04 -25.12
C SER A 118 -18.39 -5.11 -25.71
N GLN A 119 -19.40 -4.59 -25.00
CA GLN A 119 -20.76 -4.54 -25.51
C GLN A 119 -20.89 -3.60 -26.72
N LYS A 120 -20.20 -2.45 -26.70
CA LYS A 120 -20.17 -1.52 -27.83
C LYS A 120 -19.45 -2.10 -29.04
N GLU A 121 -18.38 -2.86 -28.83
CA GLU A 121 -17.68 -3.61 -29.88
C GLU A 121 -18.61 -4.62 -30.57
N ASP A 122 -19.43 -5.34 -29.79
CA ASP A 122 -20.44 -6.28 -30.29
C ASP A 122 -21.57 -5.57 -31.04
N GLU A 123 -22.03 -4.42 -30.56
CA GLU A 123 -23.03 -3.59 -31.26
C GLU A 123 -22.49 -3.06 -32.59
N ILE A 124 -21.25 -2.54 -32.60
CA ILE A 124 -20.56 -2.09 -33.82
C ILE A 124 -20.45 -3.25 -34.81
N SER A 125 -20.09 -4.44 -34.34
CA SER A 125 -20.01 -5.66 -35.17
C SER A 125 -21.38 -6.05 -35.76
N LYS A 126 -22.45 -5.96 -34.96
CA LYS A 126 -23.83 -6.21 -35.44
C LYS A 126 -24.26 -5.18 -36.48
N ILE A 127 -23.97 -3.89 -36.27
CA ILE A 127 -24.31 -2.81 -37.21
C ILE A 127 -23.50 -2.96 -38.50
N SER A 128 -22.20 -3.25 -38.41
CA SER A 128 -21.33 -3.50 -39.55
C SER A 128 -21.86 -4.65 -40.42
N ASN A 129 -22.28 -5.75 -39.79
CA ASN A 129 -22.90 -6.88 -40.49
C ASN A 129 -24.24 -6.51 -41.14
N LYS A 130 -25.09 -5.71 -40.49
CA LYS A 130 -26.35 -5.20 -41.08
C LYS A 130 -26.07 -4.31 -42.28
N TYR A 131 -25.11 -3.40 -42.17
CA TYR A 131 -24.69 -2.51 -43.25
C TYR A 131 -24.18 -3.30 -44.46
N LYS A 132 -23.38 -4.34 -44.23
CA LYS A 132 -22.92 -5.24 -45.29
C LYS A 132 -24.09 -5.92 -46.01
N LYS A 133 -25.07 -6.47 -45.28
CA LYS A 133 -26.28 -7.06 -45.87
C LYS A 133 -27.10 -6.06 -46.67
N TRP A 134 -27.25 -4.83 -46.19
CA TRP A 134 -27.95 -3.77 -46.92
C TRP A 134 -27.22 -3.35 -48.20
N LYS A 135 -25.89 -3.29 -48.15
CA LYS A 135 -25.06 -3.02 -49.31
C LYS A 135 -25.21 -4.11 -50.39
N GLU A 136 -25.18 -5.38 -49.98
CA GLU A 136 -25.43 -6.52 -50.87
C GLU A 136 -26.84 -6.46 -51.48
N LYS A 137 -27.87 -6.17 -50.66
CA LYS A 137 -29.26 -6.01 -51.13
C LYS A 137 -29.41 -4.85 -52.11
N TYR A 138 -28.76 -3.71 -51.85
CA TYR A 138 -28.75 -2.56 -52.75
C TYR A 138 -28.12 -2.92 -54.10
N HIS A 139 -26.99 -3.62 -54.12
CA HIS A 139 -26.37 -4.06 -55.37
C HIS A 139 -27.25 -5.05 -56.15
N SER A 140 -27.93 -5.98 -55.45
CA SER A 140 -28.91 -6.87 -56.08
C SER A 140 -30.05 -6.10 -56.73
N LEU A 141 -30.65 -5.16 -55.99
CA LEU A 141 -31.78 -4.36 -56.47
C LEU A 141 -31.37 -3.42 -57.61
N SER A 142 -30.16 -2.86 -57.55
CA SER A 142 -29.58 -2.05 -58.63
C SER A 142 -29.36 -2.87 -59.90
N SER A 143 -28.95 -4.13 -59.78
CA SER A 143 -28.81 -5.05 -60.92
C SER A 143 -30.16 -5.40 -61.54
N GLU A 144 -31.18 -5.64 -60.72
CA GLU A 144 -32.56 -5.85 -61.19
C GLU A 144 -33.12 -4.60 -61.88
N PHE A 145 -32.85 -3.42 -61.33
CA PHE A 145 -33.28 -2.16 -61.92
C PHE A 145 -32.68 -1.95 -63.31
N GLU A 146 -31.38 -2.23 -63.50
CA GLU A 146 -30.74 -2.17 -64.82
C GLU A 146 -31.35 -3.17 -65.81
N LYS A 147 -31.72 -4.38 -65.36
CA LYS A 147 -32.44 -5.36 -66.20
C LYS A 147 -33.83 -4.88 -66.59
N ILE A 148 -34.58 -4.27 -65.67
CA ILE A 148 -35.91 -3.72 -65.96
C ILE A 148 -35.78 -2.53 -66.93
N LYS A 149 -34.74 -1.73 -66.77
CA LYS A 149 -34.46 -0.61 -67.68
C LYS A 149 -34.17 -1.11 -69.09
N SER A 150 -33.33 -2.14 -69.25
CA SER A 150 -33.06 -2.72 -70.57
C SER A 150 -34.30 -3.31 -71.22
N THR A 151 -35.14 -4.04 -70.46
CA THR A 151 -36.41 -4.57 -71.02
C THR A 151 -37.41 -3.46 -71.36
N THR A 152 -37.42 -2.36 -70.61
CA THR A 152 -38.24 -1.18 -70.92
C THR A 152 -37.78 -0.53 -72.22
N ASP A 153 -36.46 -0.37 -72.42
CA ASP A 153 -35.89 0.17 -73.66
C ASP A 153 -36.22 -0.74 -74.87
N GLU A 154 -36.15 -2.06 -74.69
CA GLU A 154 -36.57 -3.04 -75.70
C GLU A 154 -38.07 -2.92 -76.03
N LEU A 155 -38.94 -2.85 -75.02
CA LEU A 155 -40.38 -2.64 -75.20
C LEU A 155 -40.68 -1.30 -75.89
N GLN A 156 -39.94 -0.24 -75.56
CA GLN A 156 -40.10 1.05 -76.23
C GLN A 156 -39.70 0.99 -77.70
N SER A 157 -38.63 0.25 -78.03
CA SER A 157 -38.20 0.05 -79.42
C SER A 157 -39.20 -0.77 -80.24
N THR A 158 -39.79 -1.81 -79.63
CA THR A 158 -40.82 -2.63 -80.28
C THR A 158 -42.12 -1.85 -80.46
N ASN A 159 -42.52 -1.04 -79.48
CA ASN A 159 -43.67 -0.13 -79.61
C ASN A 159 -43.47 0.88 -80.74
N LYS A 160 -42.27 1.47 -80.89
CA LYS A 160 -41.97 2.35 -82.02
C LYS A 160 -42.13 1.63 -83.36
N SER A 161 -41.56 0.42 -83.47
CA SER A 161 -41.68 -0.40 -84.69
C SER A 161 -43.14 -0.78 -85.00
N LEU A 162 -43.93 -1.14 -83.99
CA LEU A 162 -45.36 -1.44 -84.16
C LEU A 162 -46.14 -0.20 -84.57
N SER A 163 -45.83 0.97 -84.00
CA SER A 163 -46.44 2.24 -84.39
C SER A 163 -46.13 2.61 -85.83
N GLU A 164 -44.89 2.40 -86.30
CA GLU A 164 -44.52 2.57 -87.70
C GLU A 164 -45.26 1.60 -88.62
N LYS A 165 -45.36 0.32 -88.23
CA LYS A 165 -46.16 -0.67 -88.97
C LYS A 165 -47.64 -0.29 -89.06
N LEU A 166 -48.23 0.17 -87.96
CA LEU A 166 -49.61 0.67 -87.94
C LEU A 166 -49.78 1.89 -88.83
N SER A 167 -48.82 2.83 -88.81
CA SER A 167 -48.83 3.99 -89.70
C SER A 167 -48.82 3.57 -91.17
N ASN A 168 -47.93 2.65 -91.54
CA ASN A 168 -47.81 2.13 -92.91
C ASN A 168 -49.09 1.39 -93.35
N GLN A 169 -49.68 0.57 -92.48
CA GLN A 169 -50.95 -0.10 -92.77
C GLN A 169 -52.11 0.90 -92.89
N THR A 170 -52.11 1.97 -92.10
CA THR A 170 -53.12 3.03 -92.19
C THR A 170 -53.02 3.78 -93.53
N GLU A 171 -51.80 4.07 -93.99
CA GLU A 171 -51.57 4.63 -95.33
C GLU A 171 -51.97 3.67 -96.46
N GLU A 172 -51.73 2.37 -96.30
CA GLU A 172 -52.15 1.36 -97.27
C GLU A 172 -53.67 1.22 -97.34
N ILE A 173 -54.36 1.23 -96.19
CA ILE A 173 -55.83 1.28 -96.12
C ILE A 173 -56.35 2.55 -96.82
N GLU A 174 -55.72 3.70 -96.61
CA GLU A 174 -56.12 4.96 -97.25
C GLU A 174 -55.94 4.90 -98.78
N LYS A 175 -54.84 4.31 -99.28
CA LYS A 175 -54.62 4.06 -100.71
C LYS A 175 -55.65 3.09 -101.30
N LEU A 176 -56.00 2.02 -100.58
CA LEU A 176 -57.06 1.09 -100.98
C LEU A 176 -58.43 1.78 -101.00
N ARG A 177 -58.69 2.68 -100.05
CA ARG A 177 -59.91 3.50 -99.99
C ARG A 177 -60.03 4.42 -101.20
N GLN A 178 -58.95 5.12 -101.56
CA GLN A 178 -58.90 5.95 -102.77
C GLN A 178 -59.04 5.12 -104.06
N SER A 179 -58.50 3.91 -104.09
CA SER A 179 -58.64 2.97 -105.21
C SER A 179 -60.08 2.42 -105.36
N SER A 180 -60.77 2.21 -104.24
CA SER A 180 -62.20 1.83 -104.19
C SER A 180 -63.12 2.98 -104.62
N GLN A 181 -62.73 4.22 -104.34
CA GLN A 181 -63.45 5.44 -104.73
C GLN A 181 -63.34 5.72 -106.25
N ILE A 182 -62.26 5.28 -106.89
CA ILE A 182 -62.07 5.35 -108.36
C ILE A 182 -62.85 4.25 -109.09
N SER A 183 -63.23 3.16 -108.41
CA SER A 183 -63.93 2.01 -109.01
C SER A 183 -65.46 2.02 -108.84
N SER A 184 -66.05 3.08 -108.26
CA SER A 184 -67.49 3.15 -107.93
C SER A 184 -68.22 4.40 -108.48
N SER A 185 -67.64 5.16 -109.42
CA SER A 185 -68.37 6.24 -110.10
C SER A 185 -68.30 6.14 -111.63
N GLY A 186 -69.21 5.32 -112.16
CA GLY A 186 -69.53 5.27 -113.58
C GLY A 186 -71.02 4.98 -113.80
N ILE A 187 -71.76 6.05 -114.17
CA ILE A 187 -72.93 6.09 -115.10
C ILE A 187 -74.33 5.76 -114.49
N PRO A 188 -75.46 6.44 -114.86
CA PRO A 188 -75.72 7.87 -115.19
C PRO A 188 -77.12 8.36 -114.67
N GLU A 189 -77.63 9.48 -115.24
CA GLU A 189 -79.05 9.89 -115.43
C GLU A 189 -79.72 10.97 -114.53
N LYS A 190 -79.76 12.19 -115.10
CA LYS A 190 -80.93 13.01 -115.52
C LYS A 190 -81.96 13.63 -114.52
N HIS A 191 -82.25 14.91 -114.82
CA HIS A 191 -83.43 15.77 -114.50
C HIS A 191 -83.56 16.22 -113.02
N THR A 192 -84.04 17.40 -112.61
CA THR A 192 -84.49 18.70 -113.17
C THR A 192 -84.79 19.59 -111.95
N ALA A 193 -84.74 20.92 -112.14
CA ALA A 193 -85.55 21.93 -111.45
C ALA A 193 -85.30 22.24 -109.94
N ASP A 194 -84.90 23.49 -109.71
CA ASP A 194 -85.51 24.47 -108.78
C ASP A 194 -85.66 24.20 -107.27
N VAL A 195 -85.21 25.21 -106.51
CA VAL A 195 -85.59 25.58 -105.12
C VAL A 195 -84.94 24.68 -104.04
N ASP A 196 -84.10 25.19 -103.13
CA ASP A 196 -84.51 25.95 -101.94
C ASP A 196 -83.37 26.82 -101.34
N SER A 197 -83.53 28.15 -101.30
CA SER A 197 -82.60 29.06 -100.61
C SER A 197 -82.68 28.97 -99.07
N SER A 198 -83.60 28.18 -98.53
CA SER A 198 -83.82 27.98 -97.09
C SER A 198 -82.82 27.01 -96.44
N GLN A 199 -82.22 26.09 -97.21
CA GLN A 199 -81.17 25.18 -96.72
C GLN A 199 -79.78 25.84 -96.63
N ILE A 200 -79.49 26.82 -97.50
CA ILE A 200 -78.23 27.56 -97.50
C ILE A 200 -78.16 28.53 -96.30
N ASP A 201 -79.29 29.13 -95.94
CA ASP A 201 -79.39 30.00 -94.75
C ASP A 201 -79.30 29.19 -93.44
N SER A 202 -79.84 27.96 -93.41
CA SER A 202 -79.70 27.04 -92.28
C SER A 202 -78.26 26.59 -92.07
N LEU A 203 -77.55 26.20 -93.14
CA LEU A 203 -76.15 25.82 -93.07
C LEU A 203 -75.24 27.01 -92.74
N SER A 204 -75.52 28.20 -93.25
CA SER A 204 -74.80 29.43 -92.88
C SER A 204 -74.99 29.80 -91.40
N SER A 205 -76.20 29.58 -90.86
CA SER A 205 -76.49 29.78 -89.44
C SER A 205 -75.73 28.78 -88.56
N GLN A 206 -75.66 27.50 -88.97
CA GLN A 206 -74.86 26.49 -88.27
C GLN A 206 -73.36 26.79 -88.32
N ILE A 207 -72.84 27.22 -89.46
CA ILE A 207 -71.43 27.60 -89.62
C ILE A 207 -71.07 28.77 -88.70
N ASN A 208 -71.93 29.78 -88.60
CA ASN A 208 -71.71 30.91 -87.68
C ASN A 208 -71.75 30.45 -86.22
N SER A 209 -72.69 29.59 -85.83
CA SER A 209 -72.74 29.06 -84.45
C SER A 209 -71.50 28.21 -84.08
N LEU A 210 -70.95 27.45 -85.04
CA LEU A 210 -69.73 26.68 -84.85
C LEU A 210 -68.50 27.60 -84.77
N LYS A 211 -68.48 28.68 -85.55
CA LYS A 211 -67.43 29.70 -85.52
C LYS A 211 -67.41 30.46 -84.19
N ASP A 212 -68.58 30.77 -83.65
CA ASP A 212 -68.73 31.38 -82.31
C ASP A 212 -68.30 30.41 -81.21
N ARG A 213 -68.67 29.13 -81.30
CA ARG A 213 -68.15 28.10 -80.37
C ARG A 213 -66.64 27.91 -80.46
N LEU A 214 -66.07 27.99 -81.67
CA LEU A 214 -64.63 27.86 -81.88
C LEU A 214 -63.87 29.06 -81.30
N THR A 215 -64.37 30.28 -81.52
CA THR A 215 -63.77 31.48 -80.93
C THR A 215 -63.89 31.48 -79.42
N GLN A 216 -65.05 31.08 -78.87
CA GLN A 216 -65.25 30.92 -77.43
C GLN A 216 -64.28 29.91 -76.81
N SER A 217 -64.13 28.72 -77.42
CA SER A 217 -63.18 27.68 -77.00
C SER A 217 -61.72 28.15 -77.09
N LYS A 218 -61.38 28.93 -78.13
CA LYS A 218 -60.06 29.54 -78.28
C LYS A 218 -59.77 30.55 -77.17
N THR A 219 -60.69 31.46 -76.87
CA THR A 219 -60.55 32.39 -75.72
C THR A 219 -60.45 31.66 -74.39
N GLN A 220 -61.23 30.61 -74.17
CA GLN A 220 -61.14 29.81 -72.94
C GLN A 220 -59.77 29.14 -72.82
N SER A 221 -59.26 28.55 -73.89
CA SER A 221 -57.94 27.91 -73.91
C SER A 221 -56.83 28.93 -73.67
N GLN A 222 -56.97 30.14 -74.22
CA GLN A 222 -56.01 31.22 -74.07
C GLN A 222 -55.96 31.75 -72.62
N ASN A 223 -57.11 31.88 -71.96
CA ASN A 223 -57.19 32.24 -70.55
C ASN A 223 -56.54 31.16 -69.66
N VAL A 224 -56.78 29.87 -69.96
CA VAL A 224 -56.13 28.76 -69.23
C VAL A 224 -54.61 28.77 -69.41
N ILE A 225 -54.11 29.06 -70.62
CA ILE A 225 -52.68 29.19 -70.88
C ILE A 225 -52.08 30.36 -70.08
N GLU A 226 -52.80 31.48 -70.00
CA GLU A 226 -52.35 32.65 -69.23
C GLU A 226 -52.32 32.39 -67.72
N ASP A 227 -53.34 31.71 -67.18
CA ASP A 227 -53.36 31.27 -65.79
C ASP A 227 -52.22 30.29 -65.47
N LEU A 228 -51.97 29.31 -66.35
CA LEU A 228 -50.87 28.38 -66.19
C LEU A 228 -49.50 29.07 -66.25
N ASN A 229 -49.30 30.04 -67.15
CA ASN A 229 -48.07 30.81 -67.23
C ASN A 229 -47.84 31.69 -65.99
N ASN A 230 -48.90 32.27 -65.44
CA ASN A 230 -48.85 33.01 -64.19
C ASN A 230 -48.48 32.10 -63.01
N GLN A 231 -49.01 30.87 -63.00
CA GLN A 231 -48.69 29.88 -61.97
C GLN A 231 -47.24 29.37 -62.08
N ILE A 232 -46.76 29.12 -63.31
CA ILE A 232 -45.35 28.78 -63.56
C ILE A 232 -44.45 29.90 -63.06
N SER A 233 -44.76 31.17 -63.37
CA SER A 233 -43.96 32.33 -62.95
C SER A 233 -43.88 32.47 -61.42
N LYS A 234 -44.96 32.19 -60.70
CA LYS A 234 -44.95 32.15 -59.22
C LYS A 234 -44.05 31.03 -58.70
N LEU A 235 -44.20 29.83 -59.25
CA LEU A 235 -43.40 28.66 -58.85
C LEU A 235 -41.90 28.84 -59.15
N THR A 236 -41.53 29.52 -60.25
CA THR A 236 -40.12 29.83 -60.53
C THR A 236 -39.52 30.81 -59.53
N GLU A 237 -40.26 31.84 -59.11
CA GLU A 237 -39.77 32.78 -58.11
C GLU A 237 -39.66 32.12 -56.71
N GLU A 238 -40.64 31.29 -56.33
CA GLU A 238 -40.55 30.48 -55.10
C GLU A 238 -39.34 29.54 -55.11
N ASN A 239 -39.07 28.86 -56.24
CA ASN A 239 -37.88 28.02 -56.39
C ASN A 239 -36.58 28.81 -56.21
N LYS A 240 -36.52 30.03 -56.75
CA LYS A 240 -35.35 30.91 -56.61
C LYS A 240 -35.13 31.33 -55.16
N VAL A 241 -36.20 31.66 -54.42
CA VAL A 241 -36.13 31.99 -52.99
C VAL A 241 -35.66 30.77 -52.18
N LEU A 242 -36.25 29.60 -52.40
CA LEU A 242 -35.87 28.37 -51.72
C LEU A 242 -34.40 27.99 -51.98
N LYS A 243 -33.93 28.15 -53.22
CA LYS A 243 -32.53 27.91 -53.57
C LYS A 243 -31.57 28.84 -52.80
N GLY A 244 -31.90 30.14 -52.72
CA GLY A 244 -31.12 31.10 -51.93
C GLY A 244 -31.12 30.78 -50.43
N GLN A 245 -32.24 30.29 -49.89
CA GLN A 245 -32.31 29.83 -48.49
C GLN A 245 -31.44 28.59 -48.25
N ILE A 246 -31.43 27.63 -49.17
CA ILE A 246 -30.59 26.42 -49.10
C ILE A 246 -29.10 26.79 -49.15
N GLU A 247 -28.69 27.71 -50.03
CA GLU A 247 -27.30 28.19 -50.12
C GLU A 247 -26.87 28.92 -48.84
N SER A 248 -27.75 29.75 -48.26
CA SER A 248 -27.49 30.40 -46.97
C SER A 248 -27.37 29.40 -45.82
N ALA A 249 -28.24 28.38 -45.80
CA ALA A 249 -28.19 27.31 -44.80
C ALA A 249 -26.91 26.46 -44.95
N SER A 250 -26.51 26.11 -46.17
CA SER A 250 -25.28 25.34 -46.41
C SER A 250 -24.03 26.09 -45.97
N ALA A 251 -23.96 27.40 -46.22
CA ALA A 251 -22.87 28.25 -45.75
C ALA A 251 -22.80 28.31 -44.20
N LYS A 252 -23.95 28.31 -43.51
CA LYS A 252 -23.99 28.24 -42.04
C LYS A 252 -23.51 26.88 -41.52
N ILE A 253 -23.91 25.79 -42.15
CA ILE A 253 -23.45 24.43 -41.80
C ILE A 253 -21.93 24.32 -41.95
N ILE A 254 -21.37 24.80 -43.07
CA ILE A 254 -19.91 24.80 -43.28
C ILE A 254 -19.18 25.60 -42.18
N LYS A 255 -19.68 26.79 -41.82
CA LYS A 255 -19.11 27.59 -40.72
C LYS A 255 -19.14 26.85 -39.38
N GLN A 256 -20.24 26.18 -39.07
CA GLN A 256 -20.35 25.38 -37.85
C GLN A 256 -19.39 24.18 -37.87
N GLN A 257 -19.23 23.51 -39.01
CA GLN A 257 -18.35 22.37 -39.15
C GLN A 257 -16.87 22.74 -38.97
N VAL A 258 -16.45 23.89 -39.50
CA VAL A 258 -15.11 24.45 -39.24
C VAL A 258 -14.92 24.78 -37.76
N ARG A 259 -15.94 25.32 -37.08
CA ARG A 259 -15.89 25.62 -35.65
C ARG A 259 -15.76 24.34 -34.80
N ILE A 260 -16.51 23.30 -35.14
CA ILE A 260 -16.42 21.98 -34.49
C ILE A 260 -15.02 21.39 -34.68
N GLY A 261 -14.43 21.52 -35.87
CA GLY A 261 -13.06 21.08 -36.14
C GLY A 261 -12.04 21.75 -35.21
N ARG A 262 -12.07 23.09 -35.10
CA ARG A 262 -11.16 23.81 -34.20
C ARG A 262 -11.32 23.42 -32.73
N LEU A 263 -12.56 23.31 -32.25
CA LEU A 263 -12.83 22.90 -30.88
C LEU A 263 -12.36 21.46 -30.62
N SER A 264 -12.48 20.57 -31.61
CA SER A 264 -11.99 19.19 -31.51
C SER A 264 -10.46 19.15 -31.38
N ASP A 265 -9.74 19.95 -32.17
CA ASP A 265 -8.28 20.01 -32.11
C ASP A 265 -7.78 20.67 -30.81
N GLU A 266 -8.46 21.72 -30.35
CA GLU A 266 -8.19 22.35 -29.05
C GLU A 266 -8.42 21.36 -27.90
N ASN A 267 -9.51 20.58 -27.95
CA ASN A 267 -9.81 19.57 -26.92
C ASN A 267 -8.78 18.41 -26.91
N LYS A 268 -8.26 18.02 -28.09
CA LYS A 268 -7.14 17.06 -28.18
C LYS A 268 -5.87 17.63 -27.55
N SER A 269 -5.54 18.89 -27.81
CA SER A 269 -4.37 19.55 -27.22
C SER A 269 -4.51 19.70 -25.70
N ILE A 270 -5.71 19.99 -25.21
CA ILE A 270 -5.98 20.05 -23.78
C ILE A 270 -5.83 18.66 -23.17
N SER A 271 -6.38 17.62 -23.80
CA SER A 271 -6.26 16.23 -23.32
C SER A 271 -4.82 15.74 -23.29
N SER A 272 -3.99 16.08 -24.28
CA SER A 272 -2.56 15.73 -24.26
C SER A 272 -1.82 16.45 -23.13
N SER A 273 -2.06 17.75 -22.95
CA SER A 273 -1.43 18.51 -21.85
C SER A 273 -1.88 17.99 -20.48
N PHE A 274 -3.14 17.63 -20.32
CA PHE A 274 -3.67 17.05 -19.08
C PHE A 274 -3.01 15.70 -18.76
N ALA A 275 -2.82 14.84 -19.77
CA ALA A 275 -2.12 13.57 -19.59
C ALA A 275 -0.66 13.77 -19.15
N GLU A 276 0.04 14.76 -19.71
CA GLU A 276 1.40 15.12 -19.31
C GLU A 276 1.47 15.62 -17.85
N TYR A 277 0.57 16.52 -17.45
CA TYR A 277 0.50 16.99 -16.06
C TYR A 277 0.14 15.87 -15.09
N SER A 278 -0.78 14.98 -15.45
CA SER A 278 -1.15 13.82 -14.63
C SER A 278 0.06 12.90 -14.41
N ASN A 279 0.83 12.62 -15.47
CA ASN A 279 2.05 11.81 -15.36
C ASN A 279 3.12 12.48 -14.48
N HIS A 280 3.27 13.81 -14.58
CA HIS A 280 4.23 14.55 -13.77
C HIS A 280 3.86 14.51 -12.27
N ILE A 281 2.59 14.74 -11.94
CA ILE A 281 2.07 14.64 -10.57
C ILE A 281 2.25 13.22 -10.01
N GLU A 282 2.04 12.20 -10.83
CA GLU A 282 2.21 10.80 -10.41
C GLU A 282 3.69 10.46 -10.14
N GLN A 283 4.61 10.95 -10.96
CA GLN A 283 6.05 10.80 -10.72
C GLN A 283 6.50 11.52 -9.44
N GLU A 284 6.06 12.75 -9.21
CA GLU A 284 6.38 13.51 -7.99
C GLU A 284 5.83 12.82 -6.74
N ASN A 285 4.60 12.31 -6.80
CA ASN A 285 4.00 11.54 -5.70
C ASN A 285 4.78 10.25 -5.39
N GLN A 286 5.29 9.55 -6.40
CA GLN A 286 6.14 8.38 -6.20
C GLN A 286 7.47 8.75 -5.51
N GLN A 287 8.09 9.86 -5.91
CA GLN A 287 9.32 10.34 -5.27
C GLN A 287 9.09 10.74 -3.81
N LEU A 288 7.99 11.45 -3.52
CA LEU A 288 7.61 11.82 -2.16
C LEU A 288 7.33 10.60 -1.28
N ARG A 289 6.66 9.57 -1.81
CA ARG A 289 6.45 8.29 -1.10
C ARG A 289 7.77 7.58 -0.78
N ALA A 290 8.74 7.59 -1.70
CA ALA A 290 10.06 7.01 -1.47
C ALA A 290 10.81 7.77 -0.36
N LYS A 291 10.83 9.11 -0.41
CA LYS A 291 11.42 9.96 0.64
C LYS A 291 10.75 9.73 2.01
N ALA A 292 9.42 9.69 2.06
CA ALA A 292 8.69 9.43 3.30
C ALA A 292 9.05 8.06 3.91
N LYS A 293 9.22 7.02 3.07
CA LYS A 293 9.66 5.69 3.52
C LYS A 293 11.10 5.71 4.07
N GLN A 294 11.99 6.47 3.45
CA GLN A 294 13.36 6.66 3.93
C GLN A 294 13.39 7.35 5.30
N TYR A 295 12.62 8.44 5.46
CA TYR A 295 12.55 9.14 6.76
C TYR A 295 11.93 8.28 7.86
N ARG A 296 10.93 7.44 7.56
CA ARG A 296 10.40 6.46 8.52
C ARG A 296 11.49 5.50 9.00
N LYS A 297 12.33 5.00 8.09
CA LYS A 297 13.45 4.11 8.44
C LYS A 297 14.52 4.81 9.28
N GLN A 298 14.82 6.07 8.98
CA GLN A 298 15.75 6.86 9.79
C GLN A 298 15.19 7.12 11.19
N ARG A 299 13.90 7.47 11.31
CA ARG A 299 13.23 7.65 12.60
C ARG A 299 13.30 6.40 13.46
N THR A 300 13.01 5.22 12.90
CA THR A 300 13.10 3.95 13.67
C THR A 300 14.52 3.67 14.15
N MET A 301 15.54 3.94 13.32
CA MET A 301 16.94 3.76 13.74
C MET A 301 17.33 4.71 14.88
N CYS A 302 16.88 5.97 14.84
CA CYS A 302 17.09 6.91 15.94
C CYS A 302 16.35 6.51 17.22
N GLU A 303 15.11 6.01 17.11
CA GLU A 303 14.34 5.49 18.24
C GLU A 303 15.01 4.27 18.88
N ASP A 304 15.58 3.37 18.09
CA ASP A 304 16.33 2.21 18.59
C ASP A 304 17.63 2.63 19.30
N HIS A 305 18.36 3.61 18.74
CA HIS A 305 19.54 4.19 19.39
C HIS A 305 19.19 4.86 20.73
N LEU A 306 18.06 5.59 20.80
CA LEU A 306 17.59 6.20 22.04
C LEU A 306 17.26 5.16 23.11
N LYS A 307 16.58 4.07 22.74
CA LYS A 307 16.32 2.94 23.65
C LYS A 307 17.61 2.31 24.17
N GLN A 308 18.60 2.13 23.30
CA GLN A 308 19.90 1.61 23.69
C GLN A 308 20.60 2.54 24.69
N MET A 309 20.63 3.85 24.42
CA MET A 309 21.20 4.83 25.36
C MET A 309 20.46 4.85 26.69
N GLN A 310 19.13 4.76 26.68
CA GLN A 310 18.34 4.71 27.90
C GLN A 310 18.65 3.46 28.74
N GLY A 311 18.85 2.31 28.10
CA GLY A 311 19.31 1.09 28.79
C GLY A 311 20.70 1.23 29.41
N ILE A 312 21.63 1.92 28.74
CA ILE A 312 22.96 2.21 29.28
C ILE A 312 22.86 3.15 30.49
N ILE A 313 22.05 4.20 30.42
CA ILE A 313 21.83 5.14 31.54
C ILE A 313 21.26 4.40 32.75
N GLN A 314 20.25 3.54 32.56
CA GLN A 314 19.70 2.72 33.64
C GLN A 314 20.74 1.78 34.26
N HIS A 315 21.63 1.21 33.45
CA HIS A 315 22.71 0.38 33.97
C HIS A 315 23.70 1.20 34.82
N VAL A 316 24.05 2.41 34.38
CA VAL A 316 24.90 3.34 35.14
C VAL A 316 24.23 3.78 36.44
N GLU A 317 22.91 4.01 36.45
CA GLU A 317 22.12 4.28 37.67
C GLU A 317 22.27 3.15 38.68
N LEU A 318 22.04 1.91 38.24
CA LEU A 318 22.12 0.74 39.11
C LEU A 318 23.53 0.52 39.67
N GLU A 319 24.56 0.69 38.85
CA GLU A 319 25.97 0.57 39.28
C GLU A 319 26.34 1.68 40.27
N ARG A 320 25.91 2.93 40.02
CA ARG A 320 26.10 4.05 40.95
C ARG A 320 25.45 3.77 42.29
N ASP A 321 24.20 3.29 42.28
CA ASP A 321 23.46 2.98 43.50
C ASP A 321 24.14 1.86 44.28
N ALA A 322 24.57 0.79 43.59
CA ALA A 322 25.33 -0.30 44.20
C ALA A 322 26.66 0.17 44.84
N ILE A 323 27.39 1.08 44.17
CA ILE A 323 28.63 1.67 44.72
C ILE A 323 28.32 2.56 45.93
N SER A 324 27.23 3.32 45.88
CA SER A 324 26.80 4.21 46.98
C SER A 324 26.42 3.40 48.21
N ASP A 325 25.68 2.30 48.02
CA ASP A 325 25.33 1.33 49.07
C ASP A 325 26.58 0.70 49.69
N LEU A 326 27.55 0.27 48.86
CA LEU A 326 28.84 -0.28 49.31
C LEU A 326 29.65 0.72 50.15
N LEU A 327 29.60 2.00 49.78
CA LEU A 327 30.30 3.08 50.49
C LEU A 327 29.52 3.60 51.71
N GLY A 328 28.27 3.17 51.89
CA GLY A 328 27.37 3.63 52.96
C GLY A 328 27.01 5.11 52.83
N ILE A 329 26.93 5.61 51.60
CA ILE A 329 26.56 6.99 51.29
C ILE A 329 25.27 7.01 50.48
N GLU A 330 24.53 8.11 50.59
CA GLU A 330 23.37 8.34 49.74
C GLU A 330 23.83 8.69 48.32
N ALA A 331 23.23 8.04 47.31
CA ALA A 331 23.61 8.24 45.91
C ALA A 331 23.37 9.70 45.46
N ASP A 332 24.34 10.26 44.73
CA ASP A 332 24.22 11.57 44.09
C ASP A 332 23.36 11.47 42.83
N GLU A 333 22.66 12.54 42.45
CA GLU A 333 21.95 12.59 41.16
C GLU A 333 22.94 12.44 39.98
N LEU A 334 22.49 11.77 38.92
CA LEU A 334 23.36 11.41 37.78
C LEU A 334 23.93 12.62 37.04
N ASN A 335 23.18 13.72 37.05
CA ASN A 335 23.53 14.97 36.37
C ASN A 335 24.32 15.93 37.27
N GLU A 336 24.50 15.60 38.55
CA GLU A 336 25.25 16.41 39.49
C GLU A 336 26.70 15.90 39.61
N ASN A 337 27.58 16.75 40.14
CA ASN A 337 28.92 16.31 40.47
C ASN A 337 28.83 15.30 41.61
N TRP A 338 29.48 14.13 41.48
CA TRP A 338 29.47 13.01 42.44
C TRP A 338 30.25 13.35 43.72
N SER A 339 29.86 14.44 44.38
CA SER A 339 30.60 15.10 45.44
C SER A 339 30.59 14.29 46.74
N LYS A 340 29.49 13.59 47.05
CA LYS A 340 29.40 12.71 48.23
C LYS A 340 30.31 11.50 48.04
N MET A 341 30.26 10.89 46.85
CA MET A 341 31.14 9.77 46.50
C MET A 341 32.62 10.17 46.49
N THR A 342 32.94 11.30 45.87
CA THR A 342 34.30 11.84 45.82
C THR A 342 34.83 12.11 47.23
N SER A 343 34.05 12.77 48.09
CA SER A 343 34.45 13.08 49.46
C SER A 343 34.67 11.81 50.29
N LYS A 344 33.83 10.77 50.10
CA LYS A 344 33.99 9.50 50.82
C LYS A 344 35.24 8.74 50.37
N ILE A 345 35.53 8.75 49.06
CA ILE A 345 36.75 8.16 48.51
C ILE A 345 37.99 8.88 49.06
N GLU A 346 37.99 10.21 49.10
CA GLU A 346 39.07 11.00 49.68
C GLU A 346 39.30 10.66 51.16
N GLN A 347 38.22 10.49 51.94
CA GLN A 347 38.29 10.04 53.32
C GLN A 347 38.95 8.65 53.42
N LEU A 348 38.51 7.68 52.60
CA LEU A 348 39.07 6.32 52.60
C LEU A 348 40.55 6.30 52.18
N ILE A 349 40.97 7.16 51.25
CA ILE A 349 42.38 7.32 50.85
C ILE A 349 43.20 7.86 52.02
N HIS A 350 42.66 8.83 52.77
CA HIS A 350 43.32 9.38 53.95
C HIS A 350 43.45 8.33 55.06
N ASP A 351 42.38 7.58 55.33
CA ASP A 351 42.37 6.49 56.32
C ASP A 351 43.37 5.39 55.95
N ALA A 352 43.43 4.99 54.67
CA ALA A 352 44.40 4.02 54.18
C ALA A 352 45.86 4.51 54.36
N SER A 353 46.11 5.80 54.11
CA SER A 353 47.41 6.42 54.32
C SER A 353 47.80 6.41 55.81
N SER A 354 46.87 6.76 56.69
CA SER A 354 47.07 6.70 58.15
C SER A 354 47.34 5.28 58.65
N ILE A 355 46.59 4.28 58.16
CA ILE A 355 46.83 2.86 58.46
C ILE A 355 48.23 2.44 58.02
N ASN A 356 48.68 2.88 56.84
CA ASN A 356 50.02 2.57 56.36
C ASN A 356 51.11 3.22 57.24
N GLU A 357 50.92 4.48 57.67
CA GLU A 357 51.81 5.13 58.63
C GLU A 357 51.88 4.35 59.96
N LEU A 358 50.73 3.97 60.53
CA LEU A 358 50.67 3.15 61.73
C LEU A 358 51.37 1.80 61.52
N ARG A 359 51.21 1.17 60.36
CA ARG A 359 51.91 -0.07 60.00
C ARG A 359 53.42 0.12 59.99
N THR A 360 53.93 1.20 59.38
CA THR A 360 55.38 1.49 59.40
C THR A 360 55.91 1.80 60.80
N GLN A 361 55.10 2.45 61.66
CA GLN A 361 55.47 2.68 63.06
C GLN A 361 55.51 1.36 63.82
N ASN A 362 54.55 0.47 63.60
CA ASN A 362 54.50 -0.86 64.20
C ASN A 362 55.72 -1.69 63.77
N ASP A 363 56.08 -1.68 62.48
CA ASP A 363 57.31 -2.31 61.97
C ASP A 363 58.58 -1.73 62.63
N LYS A 364 58.65 -0.42 62.85
CA LYS A 364 59.76 0.24 63.55
C LYS A 364 59.83 -0.20 65.02
N LEU A 365 58.70 -0.28 65.71
CA LEU A 365 58.63 -0.77 67.09
C LEU A 365 59.02 -2.24 67.18
N GLN A 366 58.55 -3.08 66.25
CA GLN A 366 58.90 -4.48 66.17
C GLN A 366 60.41 -4.68 65.90
N LYS A 367 61.00 -3.86 65.03
CA LYS A 367 62.47 -3.83 64.83
C LYS A 367 63.21 -3.41 66.11
N ARG A 368 62.75 -2.37 66.81
CA ARG A 368 63.36 -1.93 68.08
C ARG A 368 63.24 -3.00 69.17
N LEU A 369 62.10 -3.66 69.26
CA LEU A 369 61.86 -4.76 70.19
C LEU A 369 62.80 -5.94 69.90
N ASN A 370 62.95 -6.32 68.63
CA ASN A 370 63.89 -7.37 68.23
C ASN A 370 65.35 -7.00 68.54
N VAL A 371 65.76 -5.74 68.33
CA VAL A 371 67.10 -5.26 68.71
C VAL A 371 67.30 -5.31 70.22
N ALA A 372 66.32 -4.88 71.02
CA ALA A 372 66.38 -4.95 72.48
C ALA A 372 66.44 -6.40 73.00
N LEU A 373 65.72 -7.33 72.35
CA LEU A 373 65.77 -8.77 72.65
C LEU A 373 67.14 -9.39 72.30
N GLU A 374 67.77 -8.96 71.20
CA GLU A 374 69.13 -9.38 70.84
C GLU A 374 70.22 -8.76 71.74
N GLU A 375 70.04 -7.51 72.20
CA GLU A 375 70.91 -6.90 73.20
C GLU A 375 70.81 -7.60 74.57
N ALA A 376 69.61 -8.05 74.96
CA ALA A 376 69.41 -8.87 76.16
C ALA A 376 70.04 -10.27 76.06
N ARG A 377 70.39 -10.74 74.85
CA ARG A 377 70.94 -12.08 74.59
C ARG A 377 72.47 -12.15 74.49
N LYS A 378 73.21 -11.05 74.66
CA LYS A 378 74.69 -11.08 74.60
C LYS A 378 75.33 -11.32 75.96
N PRO A 379 75.98 -12.48 76.22
CA PRO A 379 76.87 -12.65 77.35
C PRO A 379 78.20 -11.90 77.11
N GLN A 380 78.64 -11.16 78.15
CA GLN A 380 79.99 -10.63 78.26
C GLN A 380 80.99 -11.76 78.52
N SER A 381 82.08 -11.84 77.73
CA SER A 381 83.47 -11.90 78.23
C SER A 381 84.47 -12.27 77.13
N LYS A 382 85.55 -11.48 77.06
CA LYS A 382 86.82 -11.70 76.33
C LYS A 382 87.65 -12.80 77.01
N THR A 383 88.51 -13.51 76.27
CA THR A 383 89.94 -13.71 76.62
C THR A 383 90.78 -14.37 75.51
N HIS A 384 92.01 -13.86 75.35
CA HIS A 384 93.17 -14.37 74.61
C HIS A 384 93.56 -15.82 74.97
N ILE A 385 94.32 -16.51 74.08
CA ILE A 385 95.58 -17.25 74.36
C ILE A 385 96.26 -17.64 73.03
N ALA A 386 97.58 -17.48 72.99
CA ALA A 386 98.50 -17.78 71.88
C ALA A 386 99.11 -19.20 72.00
N GLY A 387 99.49 -19.79 70.86
CA GLY A 387 100.47 -20.88 70.75
C GLY A 387 99.93 -22.26 70.34
N LYS A 388 100.00 -22.60 69.04
CA LYS A 388 100.14 -23.98 68.47
C LYS A 388 100.21 -23.95 66.93
N ASP A 389 101.32 -23.48 66.37
CA ASP A 389 101.48 -23.12 64.94
C ASP A 389 101.50 -24.27 63.90
N GLY A 390 101.32 -25.54 64.28
CA GLY A 390 101.19 -26.64 63.31
C GLY A 390 99.73 -27.02 62.97
N TYR A 391 98.91 -27.21 64.01
CA TYR A 391 97.50 -27.55 63.87
C TYR A 391 96.65 -26.33 63.51
N LEU A 392 97.03 -25.14 63.97
CA LEU A 392 96.40 -23.88 63.57
C LEU A 392 96.57 -23.61 62.07
N ALA A 393 97.71 -23.98 61.47
CA ALA A 393 97.95 -23.81 60.05
C ALA A 393 97.10 -24.77 59.19
N THR A 394 96.96 -26.05 59.59
CA THR A 394 96.09 -27.01 58.90
C THR A 394 94.62 -26.68 59.10
N LEU A 395 94.22 -26.28 60.32
CA LEU A 395 92.88 -25.78 60.58
C LEU A 395 92.61 -24.48 59.82
N GLN A 396 93.55 -23.55 59.72
CA GLN A 396 93.43 -22.36 58.87
C GLN A 396 93.31 -22.72 57.40
N THR A 397 94.02 -23.73 56.92
CA THR A 397 93.98 -24.16 55.52
C THR A 397 92.64 -24.82 55.21
N ASN A 398 92.15 -25.70 56.08
CA ASN A 398 90.82 -26.31 55.96
C ASN A 398 89.69 -25.29 56.13
N LEU A 399 89.85 -24.31 57.02
CA LEU A 399 88.89 -23.23 57.22
C LEU A 399 88.90 -22.26 56.02
N LYS A 400 90.07 -22.01 55.40
CA LYS A 400 90.16 -21.30 54.11
C LYS A 400 89.50 -22.11 52.99
N ALA A 401 89.73 -23.41 52.89
CA ALA A 401 89.10 -24.27 51.89
C ALA A 401 87.58 -24.33 52.05
N ALA A 402 87.08 -24.52 53.28
CA ALA A 402 85.65 -24.49 53.60
C ALA A 402 85.03 -23.11 53.34
N ARG A 403 85.76 -22.01 53.59
CA ARG A 403 85.32 -20.66 53.21
C ARG A 403 85.21 -20.50 51.70
N ILE A 404 86.19 -20.98 50.93
CA ILE A 404 86.16 -20.94 49.46
C ILE A 404 84.99 -21.80 48.94
N GLU A 405 84.78 -23.00 49.49
CA GLU A 405 83.65 -23.85 49.10
C GLU A 405 82.30 -23.22 49.46
N LEU A 406 82.18 -22.64 50.65
CA LEU A 406 80.97 -21.93 51.09
C LEU A 406 80.70 -20.69 50.21
N GLU A 407 81.75 -19.97 49.79
CA GLU A 407 81.65 -18.85 48.88
C GLU A 407 81.24 -19.29 47.46
N GLN A 408 81.76 -20.42 46.96
CA GLN A 408 81.31 -21.04 45.71
C GLN A 408 79.85 -21.50 45.78
N LYS A 409 79.44 -22.17 46.87
CA LYS A 409 78.05 -22.60 47.07
C LYS A 409 77.11 -21.41 47.22
N ASN A 410 77.51 -20.34 47.90
CA ASN A 410 76.74 -19.10 47.98
C ASN A 410 76.64 -18.42 46.61
N SER A 411 77.71 -18.39 45.81
CA SER A 411 77.66 -17.88 44.43
C SER A 411 76.67 -18.67 43.56
N ILE A 412 76.66 -20.00 43.70
CA ILE A 412 75.69 -20.86 43.00
C ILE A 412 74.26 -20.61 43.52
N LEU A 413 74.07 -20.48 44.83
CA LEU A 413 72.77 -20.20 45.43
C LEU A 413 72.21 -18.85 44.96
N GLU A 414 73.03 -17.81 44.90
CA GLU A 414 72.63 -16.50 44.37
C GLU A 414 72.25 -16.59 42.88
N LYS A 415 72.98 -17.37 42.06
CA LYS A 415 72.57 -17.64 40.67
C LYS A 415 71.23 -18.36 40.59
N TYR A 416 70.96 -19.34 41.47
CA TYR A 416 69.66 -20.01 41.51
C TYR A 416 68.54 -19.10 42.00
N LYS A 417 68.77 -18.24 43.00
CA LYS A 417 67.80 -17.23 43.44
C LYS A 417 67.45 -16.27 42.31
N MET A 418 68.45 -15.79 41.57
CA MET A 418 68.23 -14.94 40.40
C MET A 418 67.43 -15.66 39.32
N ARG A 419 67.75 -16.93 39.03
CA ARG A 419 66.99 -17.74 38.06
C ARG A 419 65.55 -17.98 38.52
N LEU A 420 65.33 -18.22 39.81
CA LEU A 420 64.00 -18.40 40.39
C LEU A 420 63.19 -17.10 40.34
N ALA A 421 63.78 -15.97 40.71
CA ALA A 421 63.15 -14.65 40.61
C ALA A 421 62.79 -14.31 39.16
N PHE A 422 63.67 -14.62 38.21
CA PHE A 422 63.43 -14.42 36.79
C PHE A 422 62.30 -15.33 36.26
N ASN A 423 62.32 -16.61 36.62
CA ASN A 423 61.23 -17.53 36.25
C ASN A 423 59.89 -17.07 36.83
N HIS A 424 59.88 -16.64 38.10
CA HIS A 424 58.67 -16.12 38.74
C HIS A 424 58.16 -14.85 38.04
N ALA A 425 59.05 -13.95 37.64
CA ALA A 425 58.69 -12.77 36.86
C ALA A 425 58.10 -13.15 35.49
N ILE A 426 58.67 -14.13 34.80
CA ILE A 426 58.13 -14.65 33.53
C ILE A 426 56.74 -15.28 33.74
N GLU A 427 56.57 -16.11 34.77
CA GLU A 427 55.29 -16.74 35.08
C GLU A 427 54.20 -15.70 35.39
N LEU A 428 54.53 -14.69 36.19
CA LEU A 428 53.60 -13.61 36.53
C LEU A 428 53.25 -12.77 35.30
N MET A 429 54.22 -12.49 34.42
CA MET A 429 53.98 -11.81 33.16
C MET A 429 53.09 -12.64 32.22
N ASN A 430 53.37 -13.93 32.08
CA ASN A 430 52.58 -14.83 31.24
C ASN A 430 51.15 -14.99 31.77
N HIS A 431 50.97 -15.08 33.10
CA HIS A 431 49.65 -15.14 33.72
C HIS A 431 48.85 -13.86 33.45
N ASN A 432 49.46 -12.69 33.60
CA ASN A 432 48.81 -11.41 33.31
C ASN A 432 48.41 -11.30 31.83
N ILE A 433 49.31 -11.67 30.91
CA ILE A 433 49.00 -11.68 29.47
C ILE A 433 47.84 -12.62 29.16
N LEU A 434 47.83 -13.83 29.73
CA LEU A 434 46.76 -14.79 29.51
C LEU A 434 45.42 -14.30 30.06
N HIS A 435 45.44 -13.67 31.24
CA HIS A 435 44.27 -13.05 31.86
C HIS A 435 43.69 -11.95 30.95
N GLN A 436 44.53 -11.03 30.48
CA GLN A 436 44.11 -9.94 29.58
C GLN A 436 43.54 -10.48 28.26
N ILE A 437 44.14 -11.52 27.68
CA ILE A 437 43.60 -12.16 26.47
C ILE A 437 42.26 -12.83 26.75
N ASN A 438 42.09 -13.46 27.91
CA ASN A 438 40.83 -14.08 28.30
C ASN A 438 39.74 -13.03 28.52
N ASP A 439 40.03 -11.94 29.22
CA ASP A 439 39.09 -10.84 29.45
C ASP A 439 38.64 -10.22 28.13
N LEU A 440 39.58 -9.95 27.22
CA LEU A 440 39.28 -9.41 25.90
C LEU A 440 38.43 -10.39 25.09
N TYR A 441 38.76 -11.67 25.11
CA TYR A 441 37.98 -12.71 24.45
C TYR A 441 36.55 -12.78 24.98
N HIS A 442 36.36 -12.78 26.30
CA HIS A 442 35.02 -12.85 26.92
C HIS A 442 34.21 -11.58 26.67
N SER A 443 34.85 -10.41 26.70
CA SER A 443 34.22 -9.12 26.36
C SER A 443 33.75 -9.08 24.91
N LEU A 444 34.51 -9.65 23.97
CA LEU A 444 34.17 -9.68 22.55
C LEU A 444 33.22 -10.82 22.16
N SER A 445 33.18 -11.92 22.91
CA SER A 445 32.38 -13.11 22.57
C SER A 445 31.06 -13.22 23.32
N SER A 446 30.80 -12.36 24.31
CA SER A 446 29.58 -12.36 25.16
C SER A 446 29.28 -13.69 25.87
N ASN A 447 30.20 -14.65 25.81
CA ASN A 447 29.98 -16.03 26.25
C ASN A 447 30.52 -16.20 27.67
N SER A 448 29.75 -15.77 28.66
CA SER A 448 30.09 -15.84 30.09
C SER A 448 29.73 -17.21 30.68
N GLY A 449 30.25 -18.29 30.09
CA GLY A 449 30.12 -19.61 30.68
C GLY A 449 30.95 -19.70 31.97
N VAL A 450 30.30 -19.65 33.13
CA VAL A 450 30.98 -19.83 34.43
C VAL A 450 31.56 -21.25 34.48
N SER A 451 32.88 -21.35 34.39
CA SER A 451 33.58 -22.63 34.49
C SER A 451 33.52 -23.13 35.93
N MET A 452 32.82 -24.24 36.19
CA MET A 452 32.77 -24.92 37.51
C MET A 452 34.08 -25.66 37.86
N ARG A 453 35.05 -25.68 36.94
CA ARG A 453 36.32 -26.40 37.09
C ARG A 453 37.17 -25.93 38.28
N PRO A 454 37.33 -24.62 38.57
CA PRO A 454 38.09 -24.17 39.74
C PRO A 454 37.50 -24.72 41.05
N VAL A 455 36.17 -24.76 41.16
CA VAL A 455 35.48 -25.32 42.32
C VAL A 455 35.76 -26.83 42.46
N ILE A 456 35.67 -27.58 41.36
CA ILE A 456 35.97 -29.02 41.35
C ILE A 456 37.44 -29.29 41.70
N LEU A 457 38.37 -28.49 41.16
CA LEU A 457 39.80 -28.62 41.45
C LEU A 457 40.13 -28.27 42.90
N VAL A 458 39.51 -27.26 43.49
CA VAL A 458 39.66 -26.93 44.92
C VAL A 458 39.19 -28.10 45.80
N VAL A 459 38.08 -28.75 45.45
CA VAL A 459 37.59 -29.94 46.17
C VAL A 459 38.57 -31.11 46.06
N ILE A 460 39.14 -31.35 44.86
CA ILE A 460 40.15 -32.40 44.65
C ILE A 460 41.45 -32.07 45.40
N LEU A 461 41.90 -30.82 45.37
CA LEU A 461 43.10 -30.35 46.06
C LEU A 461 42.93 -30.49 47.58
N ALA A 462 41.82 -30.03 48.15
CA ALA A 462 41.52 -30.19 49.57
C ALA A 462 41.56 -31.67 49.98
N LYS A 463 40.91 -32.54 49.19
CA LYS A 463 40.90 -33.99 49.44
C LYS A 463 42.28 -34.65 49.33
N ARG A 464 43.16 -34.17 48.44
CA ARG A 464 44.56 -34.63 48.34
C ARG A 464 45.42 -34.06 49.47
N PHE A 465 45.27 -32.78 49.81
CA PHE A 465 46.02 -32.12 50.87
C PHE A 465 45.82 -32.83 52.22
N PHE A 466 44.58 -33.21 52.55
CA PHE A 466 44.27 -34.02 53.73
C PHE A 466 44.80 -35.48 53.68
N LYS A 467 45.19 -35.98 52.50
CA LYS A 467 45.85 -37.29 52.34
C LYS A 467 47.38 -37.21 52.39
N VAL A 468 47.98 -36.11 51.92
CA VAL A 468 49.45 -35.91 51.93
C VAL A 468 50.00 -35.86 53.36
N THR A 469 49.22 -35.38 54.33
CA THR A 469 49.61 -35.42 55.75
C THR A 469 49.68 -36.83 56.35
N LYS A 470 49.28 -37.88 55.61
CA LYS A 470 49.23 -39.27 56.10
C LYS A 470 50.13 -40.26 55.36
N ILE A 471 50.77 -39.88 54.24
CA ILE A 471 51.59 -40.80 53.45
C ILE A 471 52.89 -40.10 53.06
N GLU A 472 54.02 -40.53 53.64
CA GLU A 472 55.36 -40.27 53.10
C GLU A 472 55.48 -41.03 51.78
N GLY A 473 55.09 -40.40 50.67
CA GLY A 473 55.05 -41.09 49.39
C GLY A 473 55.15 -40.14 48.21
N GLN A 474 56.31 -40.19 47.56
CA GLN A 474 56.66 -39.71 46.21
C GLN A 474 56.07 -38.36 45.78
N ASN A 475 56.90 -37.34 45.84
CA ASN A 475 56.70 -36.08 45.12
C ASN A 475 56.61 -36.38 43.62
N ASP A 476 55.38 -36.46 43.10
CA ASP A 476 55.11 -36.45 41.66
C ASP A 476 54.92 -35.00 41.21
N PRO A 477 55.97 -34.33 40.68
CA PRO A 477 55.88 -32.93 40.25
C PRO A 477 54.91 -32.73 39.07
N THR A 478 54.57 -33.80 38.35
CA THR A 478 53.61 -33.78 37.23
C THR A 478 52.14 -33.75 37.68
N ALA A 479 51.86 -34.14 38.93
CA ALA A 479 50.49 -34.14 39.46
C ALA A 479 49.89 -32.73 39.65
N LEU A 480 50.74 -31.71 39.77
CA LEU A 480 50.32 -30.30 39.84
C LEU A 480 50.02 -29.70 38.46
N GLN A 481 50.49 -30.33 37.38
CA GLN A 481 50.27 -29.87 36.02
C GLN A 481 48.79 -29.95 35.59
N ALA A 482 48.01 -30.83 36.24
CA ALA A 482 46.55 -30.92 36.07
C ALA A 482 45.78 -29.67 36.58
N PHE A 483 46.43 -28.85 37.42
CA PHE A 483 45.92 -27.56 37.91
C PHE A 483 46.30 -26.38 37.00
N GLY A 484 47.13 -26.59 35.97
CA GLY A 484 47.31 -25.60 34.92
C GLY A 484 45.98 -25.32 34.23
N GLU A 485 45.70 -24.06 33.92
CA GLU A 485 44.50 -23.65 33.19
C GLU A 485 44.44 -24.31 31.81
N MET A 486 43.78 -25.46 31.70
CA MET A 486 43.26 -25.89 30.41
C MET A 486 42.02 -25.07 30.13
N SER A 487 42.22 -23.89 29.53
CA SER A 487 41.13 -23.09 28.96
C SER A 487 40.29 -24.00 28.06
N ALA A 488 38.95 -23.96 28.23
CA ALA A 488 38.02 -24.73 27.41
C ALA A 488 38.17 -24.44 25.90
N VAL A 489 38.72 -23.26 25.57
CA VAL A 489 39.07 -22.85 24.21
C VAL A 489 40.60 -22.62 24.13
N PRO A 490 41.31 -23.30 23.21
CA PRO A 490 42.74 -23.07 22.95
C PRO A 490 43.06 -21.58 22.71
N LEU A 491 44.20 -21.10 23.23
CA LEU A 491 44.64 -19.70 23.09
C LEU A 491 44.65 -19.23 21.62
N ALA A 492 45.09 -20.09 20.70
CA ALA A 492 45.10 -19.79 19.26
C ALA A 492 43.69 -19.49 18.72
N LEU A 493 42.67 -20.22 19.17
CA LEU A 493 41.28 -19.97 18.76
C LEU A 493 40.71 -18.69 19.40
N LYS A 494 41.11 -18.36 20.64
CA LYS A 494 40.75 -17.07 21.25
C LYS A 494 41.32 -15.90 20.48
N MET A 495 42.62 -15.94 20.16
CA MET A 495 43.29 -14.90 19.36
C MET A 495 42.68 -14.78 17.97
N GLU A 496 42.32 -15.89 17.32
CA GLU A 496 41.66 -15.86 16.03
C GLU A 496 40.26 -15.23 16.11
N THR A 497 39.52 -15.51 17.17
CA THR A 497 38.19 -14.91 17.40
C THR A 497 38.31 -13.41 17.66
N ILE A 498 39.24 -12.99 18.53
CA ILE A 498 39.53 -11.57 18.79
C ILE A 498 39.88 -10.86 17.48
N ARG A 499 40.77 -11.46 16.67
CA ARG A 499 41.17 -10.92 15.37
C ARG A 499 39.97 -10.75 14.43
N LYS A 500 39.12 -11.77 14.32
CA LYS A 500 37.91 -11.71 13.48
C LYS A 500 36.95 -10.62 13.94
N SER A 501 36.69 -10.53 15.25
CA SER A 501 35.83 -9.49 15.82
C SER A 501 36.40 -8.10 15.55
N PHE A 502 37.71 -7.91 15.69
CA PHE A 502 38.35 -6.63 15.43
C PHE A 502 38.29 -6.23 13.95
N THR A 503 38.48 -7.19 13.04
CA THR A 503 38.30 -6.96 11.59
C THR A 503 36.85 -6.58 11.27
N SER A 504 35.87 -7.27 11.85
CA SER A 504 34.44 -6.94 11.68
C SER A 504 34.13 -5.53 12.16
N LEU A 505 34.53 -5.19 13.39
CA LEU A 505 34.33 -3.85 13.97
C LEU A 505 35.02 -2.76 13.15
N THR A 506 36.20 -3.03 12.61
CA THR A 506 36.92 -2.08 11.74
C THR A 506 36.17 -1.86 10.43
N GLN A 507 35.61 -2.92 9.84
CA GLN A 507 34.81 -2.83 8.61
C GLN A 507 33.49 -2.10 8.86
N GLU A 508 32.80 -2.40 9.97
CA GLU A 508 31.59 -1.69 10.40
C GLU A 508 31.85 -0.21 10.64
N LEU A 509 32.97 0.14 11.28
CA LEU A 509 33.38 1.53 11.49
C LEU A 509 33.65 2.25 10.17
N MET A 510 34.25 1.57 9.18
CA MET A 510 34.49 2.14 7.85
C MET A 510 33.18 2.43 7.12
N VAL A 511 32.22 1.49 7.17
CA VAL A 511 30.88 1.68 6.59
C VAL A 511 30.14 2.81 7.29
N LEU A 512 30.20 2.86 8.63
CA LEU A 512 29.57 3.93 9.40
C LEU A 512 30.16 5.30 9.06
N LYS A 513 31.50 5.40 8.94
CA LYS A 513 32.18 6.63 8.52
C LYS A 513 31.76 7.06 7.12
N GLN A 514 31.67 6.12 6.18
CA GLN A 514 31.19 6.40 4.82
C GLN A 514 29.75 6.93 4.84
N SER A 515 28.86 6.27 5.58
CA SER A 515 27.46 6.72 5.73
C SER A 515 27.34 8.10 6.38
N PHE A 516 28.25 8.43 7.30
CA PHE A 516 28.29 9.75 7.94
C PHE A 516 28.72 10.84 6.95
N VAL A 517 29.71 10.57 6.10
CA VAL A 517 30.14 11.50 5.04
C VAL A 517 29.00 11.75 4.05
N GLU A 518 28.32 10.69 3.60
CA GLU A 518 27.15 10.80 2.70
C GLU A 518 26.01 11.60 3.35
N CYS A 519 25.72 11.34 4.64
CA CYS A 519 24.72 12.10 5.38
C CYS A 519 25.07 13.60 5.44
N ASN A 520 26.34 13.92 5.69
CA ASN A 520 26.80 15.30 5.75
C ASN A 520 26.71 16.01 4.38
N GLU A 521 27.01 15.31 3.29
CA GLU A 521 26.83 15.83 1.93
C GLU A 521 25.35 16.10 1.63
N THR A 522 24.45 15.18 2.00
CA THR A 522 23.00 15.39 1.83
C THR A 522 22.47 16.56 2.66
N LEU A 523 23.00 16.75 3.87
CA LEU A 523 22.65 17.89 4.73
C LEU A 523 23.12 19.21 4.10
N GLN A 524 24.33 19.24 3.55
CA GLN A 524 24.88 20.42 2.88
C GLN A 524 24.03 20.80 1.66
N ASN A 525 23.66 19.82 0.82
CA ASN A 525 22.78 20.05 -0.33
C ASN A 525 21.41 20.58 0.12
N ALA A 526 20.83 20.05 1.20
CA ALA A 526 19.55 20.53 1.74
C ALA A 526 19.64 21.97 2.27
N ILE A 527 20.79 22.36 2.85
CA ILE A 527 21.03 23.75 3.28
C ILE A 527 21.10 24.68 2.06
N GLU A 528 21.81 24.28 1.01
CA GLU A 528 21.91 25.06 -0.24
C GLU A 528 20.55 25.22 -0.92
N GLU A 529 19.76 24.14 -1.03
CA GLU A 529 18.39 24.18 -1.55
C GLU A 529 17.48 25.12 -0.73
N ARG A 530 17.58 25.07 0.60
CA ARG A 530 16.83 25.98 1.49
C ARG A 530 17.20 27.44 1.22
N ASP A 531 18.48 27.73 1.07
CA ASP A 531 18.96 29.10 0.85
C ASP A 531 18.52 29.64 -0.52
N ILE A 532 18.55 28.80 -1.56
CA ILE A 532 17.99 29.12 -2.89
C ILE A 532 16.48 29.39 -2.77
N ALA A 533 15.72 28.52 -2.12
CA ALA A 533 14.28 28.70 -1.93
C ALA A 533 13.96 29.99 -1.15
N GLN A 534 14.77 30.32 -0.15
CA GLN A 534 14.61 31.56 0.62
C GLN A 534 14.90 32.81 -0.23
N LEU A 535 15.89 32.76 -1.11
CA LEU A 535 16.16 33.83 -2.08
C LEU A 535 14.99 34.01 -3.06
N THR A 536 14.44 32.93 -3.60
CA THR A 536 13.27 32.98 -4.48
C THR A 536 12.04 33.56 -3.77
N LEU A 537 11.80 33.17 -2.51
CA LEU A 537 10.69 33.73 -1.72
C LEU A 537 10.86 35.23 -1.46
N ARG A 538 12.08 35.71 -1.23
CA ARG A 538 12.36 37.15 -1.10
C ARG A 538 12.08 37.89 -2.42
N SER A 539 12.53 37.35 -3.55
CA SER A 539 12.26 37.91 -4.87
C SER A 539 10.75 38.00 -5.16
N ASN A 540 10.02 36.90 -4.91
CA ASN A 540 8.57 36.86 -5.11
C ASN A 540 7.83 37.81 -4.16
N SER A 541 8.29 37.96 -2.92
CA SER A 541 7.73 38.92 -1.95
C SER A 541 7.88 40.37 -2.44
N ASP A 542 9.02 40.70 -3.03
CA ASP A 542 9.27 42.03 -3.57
C ASP A 542 8.46 42.29 -4.86
N GLU A 543 8.28 41.27 -5.70
CA GLU A 543 7.36 41.32 -6.84
C GLU A 543 5.89 41.53 -6.38
N ILE A 544 5.45 40.83 -5.33
CA ILE A 544 4.11 41.02 -4.74
C ILE A 544 3.96 42.44 -4.17
N LYS A 545 4.98 43.01 -3.54
CA LYS A 545 4.95 44.42 -3.09
C LYS A 545 4.83 45.37 -4.28
N LEU A 546 5.52 45.10 -5.37
CA LEU A 546 5.46 45.90 -6.58
C LEU A 546 4.07 45.83 -7.24
N THR A 547 3.48 44.64 -7.36
CA THR A 547 2.12 44.46 -7.91
C THR A 547 1.07 45.13 -7.03
N ARG A 548 1.18 45.04 -5.69
CA ARG A 548 0.32 45.79 -4.77
C ARG A 548 0.40 47.30 -4.96
N LYS A 549 1.61 47.85 -5.17
CA LYS A 549 1.79 49.28 -5.49
C LYS A 549 1.13 49.66 -6.81
N LYS A 550 1.33 48.85 -7.88
CA LYS A 550 0.67 49.04 -9.18
C LYS A 550 -0.86 48.99 -9.05
N MET A 551 -1.40 48.03 -8.29
CA MET A 551 -2.83 47.90 -8.08
C MET A 551 -3.41 49.08 -7.30
N LYS A 552 -2.70 49.59 -6.29
CA LYS A 552 -3.09 50.81 -5.56
C LYS A 552 -3.13 52.02 -6.48
N TYR A 553 -2.12 52.17 -7.36
CA TYR A 553 -2.12 53.23 -8.37
C TYR A 553 -3.30 53.12 -9.34
N LEU A 554 -3.57 51.92 -9.86
CA LEU A 554 -4.71 51.69 -10.75
C LEU A 554 -6.05 51.96 -10.05
N LYS A 555 -6.20 51.56 -8.79
CA LYS A 555 -7.40 51.84 -7.99
C LYS A 555 -7.62 53.34 -7.81
N ASN A 556 -6.56 54.09 -7.51
CA ASN A 556 -6.63 55.55 -7.41
C ASN A 556 -7.02 56.18 -8.76
N ARG A 557 -6.40 55.74 -9.87
CA ARG A 557 -6.75 56.24 -11.20
C ARG A 557 -8.19 55.92 -11.59
N MET A 558 -8.69 54.75 -11.22
CA MET A 558 -10.09 54.37 -11.43
C MET A 558 -11.05 55.25 -10.63
N GLN A 559 -10.69 55.59 -9.39
CA GLN A 559 -11.47 56.53 -8.58
C GLN A 559 -11.49 57.92 -9.22
N GLU A 560 -10.34 58.44 -9.65
CA GLU A 560 -10.26 59.72 -10.36
C GLU A 560 -11.14 59.72 -11.62
N LEU A 561 -11.09 58.65 -12.43
CA LEU A 561 -11.93 58.52 -13.61
C LEU A 561 -13.42 58.45 -13.26
N GLN A 562 -13.77 57.80 -12.14
CA GLN A 562 -15.14 57.74 -11.66
C GLN A 562 -15.64 59.12 -11.20
N ASP A 563 -14.79 59.90 -10.54
CA ASP A 563 -15.08 61.27 -10.13
C ASP A 563 -15.21 62.19 -11.36
N GLU A 564 -14.30 62.08 -12.34
CA GLU A 564 -14.38 62.78 -13.64
C GLU A 564 -15.68 62.44 -14.39
N LEU A 565 -16.04 61.16 -14.49
CA LEU A 565 -17.28 60.70 -15.12
C LEU A 565 -18.53 61.19 -14.37
N SER A 566 -18.50 61.21 -13.03
CA SER A 566 -19.62 61.71 -12.23
C SER A 566 -19.87 63.20 -12.45
N SER A 567 -18.83 63.97 -12.79
CA SER A 567 -18.97 65.39 -13.15
C SER A 567 -19.55 65.61 -14.55
N LEU A 568 -19.35 64.67 -15.46
CA LEU A 568 -19.78 64.75 -16.87
C LEU A 568 -21.19 64.20 -17.11
N VAL A 569 -21.70 63.36 -16.22
CA VAL A 569 -23.05 62.79 -16.32
C VAL A 569 -24.02 63.65 -15.50
N SER A 570 -24.96 64.32 -16.19
CA SER A 570 -25.99 65.08 -15.49
C SER A 570 -26.86 64.17 -14.61
N PRO A 571 -27.34 64.63 -13.44
CA PRO A 571 -28.21 63.83 -12.57
C PRO A 571 -29.45 63.29 -13.28
N GLU A 572 -29.98 64.01 -14.28
CA GLU A 572 -31.11 63.59 -15.10
C GLU A 572 -30.77 62.40 -16.01
N MET A 573 -29.60 62.42 -16.65
CA MET A 573 -29.11 61.29 -17.46
C MET A 573 -28.81 60.08 -16.59
N TYR A 574 -28.21 60.29 -15.41
CA TYR A 574 -27.97 59.23 -14.44
C TYR A 574 -29.29 58.58 -13.99
N ASN A 575 -30.28 59.37 -13.57
CA ASN A 575 -31.59 58.88 -13.12
C ASN A 575 -32.38 58.17 -14.24
N SER A 576 -32.26 58.64 -15.49
CA SER A 576 -32.85 57.99 -16.66
C SER A 576 -32.22 56.61 -16.92
N VAL A 577 -30.89 56.54 -16.91
CA VAL A 577 -30.16 55.28 -17.07
C VAL A 577 -30.44 54.33 -15.90
N LEU A 578 -30.53 54.83 -14.67
CA LEU A 578 -30.84 54.02 -13.48
C LEU A 578 -32.27 53.48 -13.52
N SER A 579 -33.23 54.25 -14.02
CA SER A 579 -34.60 53.80 -14.26
C SER A 579 -34.66 52.71 -15.34
N ARG A 580 -33.88 52.87 -16.41
CA ARG A 580 -33.74 51.84 -17.45
C ARG A 580 -33.03 50.58 -16.94
N LEU A 581 -32.01 50.74 -16.09
CA LEU A 581 -31.29 49.65 -15.45
C LEU A 581 -32.24 48.86 -14.54
N ASN A 582 -33.03 49.54 -13.70
CA ASN A 582 -34.05 48.91 -12.86
C ASN A 582 -35.10 48.13 -13.68
N LEU A 583 -35.50 48.64 -14.85
CA LEU A 583 -36.38 47.93 -15.78
C LEU A 583 -35.72 46.66 -16.34
N VAL A 584 -34.45 46.75 -16.74
CA VAL A 584 -33.67 45.61 -17.24
C VAL A 584 -33.41 44.59 -16.13
N GLU A 585 -33.13 45.03 -14.91
CA GLU A 585 -32.98 44.15 -13.74
C GLU A 585 -34.28 43.42 -13.45
N LYS A 586 -35.43 44.10 -13.43
CA LYS A 586 -36.75 43.46 -13.27
C LYS A 586 -37.03 42.44 -14.39
N HIS A 587 -36.64 42.75 -15.62
CA HIS A 587 -36.76 41.81 -16.73
C HIS A 587 -35.82 40.60 -16.56
N ASN A 588 -34.57 40.82 -16.12
CA ASN A 588 -33.62 39.75 -15.83
C ASN A 588 -34.07 38.86 -14.66
N THR A 589 -34.66 39.43 -13.60
CA THR A 589 -35.23 38.63 -12.50
C THR A 589 -36.40 37.78 -13.01
N SER A 590 -37.28 38.35 -13.83
CA SER A 590 -38.40 37.59 -14.44
C SER A 590 -37.91 36.48 -15.37
N LEU A 591 -36.86 36.72 -16.17
CA LEU A 591 -36.24 35.69 -17.00
C LEU A 591 -35.57 34.61 -16.16
N ASN A 592 -34.87 34.97 -15.09
CA ASN A 592 -34.26 34.00 -14.17
C ASN A 592 -35.31 33.14 -13.47
N ASP A 593 -36.45 33.72 -13.07
CA ASP A 593 -37.56 32.95 -12.52
C ASP A 593 -38.13 31.98 -13.56
N LYS A 594 -38.22 32.40 -14.83
CA LYS A 594 -38.64 31.51 -15.92
C LYS A 594 -37.62 30.40 -16.21
N ILE A 595 -36.32 30.70 -16.11
CA ILE A 595 -35.25 29.70 -16.23
C ILE A 595 -35.40 28.66 -15.12
N LYS A 596 -35.57 29.08 -13.86
CA LYS A 596 -35.79 28.16 -12.73
C LYS A 596 -37.03 27.30 -12.90
N GLU A 597 -38.12 27.88 -13.44
CA GLU A 597 -39.33 27.11 -13.74
C GLU A 597 -39.08 26.03 -14.81
N LEU A 598 -38.33 26.36 -15.86
CA LEU A 598 -37.94 25.41 -16.91
C LEU A 598 -36.93 24.36 -16.41
N GLU A 599 -36.01 24.72 -15.53
CA GLU A 599 -35.09 23.78 -14.86
C GLU A 599 -35.88 22.79 -14.00
N ASN A 600 -36.86 23.26 -13.21
CA ASN A 600 -37.73 22.37 -12.44
C ASN A 600 -38.57 21.45 -13.34
N GLU A 601 -39.07 21.94 -14.49
CA GLU A 601 -39.79 21.11 -15.45
C GLU A 601 -38.87 20.06 -16.10
N LEU A 602 -37.62 20.43 -16.38
CA LEU A 602 -36.61 19.52 -16.90
C LEU A 602 -36.30 18.41 -15.89
N ASP A 603 -36.08 18.77 -14.62
CA ASP A 603 -35.83 17.80 -13.55
C ASP A 603 -37.00 16.82 -13.38
N GLN A 604 -38.24 17.32 -13.44
CA GLN A 604 -39.44 16.46 -13.41
C GLN A 604 -39.49 15.50 -14.60
N ARG A 605 -39.11 15.96 -15.80
CA ARG A 605 -39.03 15.09 -16.99
C ARG A 605 -37.93 14.05 -16.88
N THR A 606 -36.75 14.42 -16.37
CA THR A 606 -35.64 13.50 -16.14
C THR A 606 -35.99 12.44 -15.11
N GLU A 607 -36.70 12.80 -14.04
CA GLU A 607 -37.19 11.84 -13.05
C GLU A 607 -38.25 10.89 -13.63
N LEU A 608 -39.13 11.39 -14.50
CA LEU A 608 -40.11 10.56 -15.20
C LEU A 608 -39.44 9.61 -16.20
N GLU A 609 -38.43 10.09 -16.94
CA GLU A 609 -37.62 9.27 -17.85
C GLU A 609 -36.88 8.17 -17.09
N LYS A 610 -36.29 8.49 -15.92
CA LYS A 610 -35.65 7.51 -15.05
C LYS A 610 -36.62 6.42 -14.61
N LYS A 611 -37.82 6.79 -14.12
CA LYS A 611 -38.87 5.82 -13.75
C LYS A 611 -39.33 4.97 -14.94
N MET A 612 -39.38 5.54 -16.14
CA MET A 612 -39.75 4.79 -17.34
C MET A 612 -38.65 3.80 -17.73
N ASN A 613 -37.38 4.20 -17.66
CA ASN A 613 -36.23 3.34 -17.92
C ASN A 613 -36.14 2.19 -16.91
N GLU A 614 -36.33 2.46 -15.61
CA GLU A 614 -36.41 1.42 -14.57
C GLU A 614 -37.52 0.41 -14.88
N ARG A 615 -38.69 0.86 -15.37
CA ARG A 615 -39.79 -0.03 -15.76
C ARG A 615 -39.47 -0.85 -17.01
N VAL A 616 -38.77 -0.28 -17.99
CA VAL A 616 -38.30 -0.99 -19.18
C VAL A 616 -37.29 -2.06 -18.78
N GLU A 617 -36.33 -1.74 -17.91
CA GLU A 617 -35.34 -2.69 -17.42
C GLU A 617 -36.00 -3.85 -16.64
N GLN A 618 -36.98 -3.55 -15.78
CA GLN A 618 -37.75 -4.60 -15.10
C GLN A 618 -38.51 -5.51 -16.08
N LEU A 619 -39.05 -4.96 -17.18
CA LEU A 619 -39.71 -5.75 -18.21
C LEU A 619 -38.72 -6.58 -19.02
N GLN A 620 -37.53 -6.06 -19.30
CA GLN A 620 -36.42 -6.76 -19.96
C GLN A 620 -36.00 -7.98 -19.12
N ILE A 621 -35.74 -7.78 -17.82
CA ILE A 621 -35.36 -8.85 -16.89
C ILE A 621 -36.45 -9.93 -16.84
N LYS A 622 -37.74 -9.55 -16.78
CA LYS A 622 -38.85 -10.50 -16.80
C LYS A 622 -38.95 -11.26 -18.13
N ALA A 623 -38.67 -10.61 -19.25
CA ALA A 623 -38.65 -11.25 -20.56
C ALA A 623 -37.51 -12.27 -20.66
N ASP A 624 -36.32 -11.93 -20.17
CA ASP A 624 -35.16 -12.81 -20.16
C ASP A 624 -35.37 -14.02 -19.24
N GLN A 625 -35.91 -13.81 -18.03
CA GLN A 625 -36.31 -14.90 -17.12
C GLN A 625 -37.34 -15.83 -17.76
N ASN A 626 -38.35 -15.29 -18.46
CA ASN A 626 -39.34 -16.10 -19.16
C ASN A 626 -38.72 -16.88 -20.33
N SER A 627 -37.76 -16.28 -21.05
CA SER A 627 -37.02 -16.94 -22.12
C SER A 627 -36.17 -18.09 -21.58
N GLU A 628 -35.46 -17.88 -20.47
CA GLU A 628 -34.67 -18.90 -19.80
C GLU A 628 -35.54 -20.06 -19.30
N ASN A 629 -36.67 -19.75 -18.65
CA ASN A 629 -37.65 -20.76 -18.23
C ASN A 629 -38.19 -21.57 -19.41
N ALA A 630 -38.47 -20.92 -20.55
CA ALA A 630 -38.88 -21.60 -21.77
C ALA A 630 -37.77 -22.50 -22.34
N HIS A 631 -36.51 -22.07 -22.29
CA HIS A 631 -35.35 -22.88 -22.69
C HIS A 631 -35.15 -24.09 -21.79
N GLN A 632 -35.23 -23.92 -20.46
CA GLN A 632 -35.16 -25.02 -19.50
C GLN A 632 -36.30 -26.03 -19.73
N THR A 633 -37.53 -25.54 -19.94
CA THR A 633 -38.69 -26.39 -20.24
C THR A 633 -38.49 -27.17 -21.55
N ARG A 634 -37.97 -26.52 -22.60
CA ARG A 634 -37.65 -27.20 -23.87
C ARG A 634 -36.54 -28.25 -23.70
N ALA A 635 -35.50 -27.96 -22.93
CA ALA A 635 -34.43 -28.90 -22.64
C ALA A 635 -34.95 -30.12 -21.86
N GLN A 636 -35.85 -29.90 -20.89
CA GLN A 636 -36.53 -30.99 -20.19
C GLN A 636 -37.36 -31.86 -21.14
N TYR A 637 -38.11 -31.25 -22.06
CA TYR A 637 -38.86 -32.00 -23.07
C TYR A 637 -37.94 -32.79 -24.01
N ALA A 638 -36.83 -32.21 -24.48
CA ALA A 638 -35.86 -32.92 -25.32
C ALA A 638 -35.22 -34.12 -24.60
N ALA A 639 -34.86 -33.96 -23.32
CA ALA A 639 -34.34 -35.06 -22.50
C ALA A 639 -35.39 -36.18 -22.30
N LYS A 640 -36.66 -35.81 -22.12
CA LYS A 640 -37.77 -36.77 -22.04
C LYS A 640 -38.02 -37.47 -23.38
N GLU A 641 -37.82 -36.80 -24.50
CA GLU A 641 -37.93 -37.39 -25.83
C GLU A 641 -36.80 -38.40 -26.09
N GLU A 642 -35.57 -38.08 -25.68
CA GLU A 642 -34.43 -39.02 -25.72
C GLU A 642 -34.68 -40.24 -24.83
N GLU A 643 -35.20 -40.04 -23.61
CA GLU A 643 -35.61 -41.13 -22.72
C GLU A 643 -36.68 -42.02 -23.40
N ILE A 644 -37.67 -41.43 -24.06
CA ILE A 644 -38.69 -42.19 -24.82
C ILE A 644 -38.04 -42.99 -25.96
N GLU A 645 -37.09 -42.44 -26.69
CA GLU A 645 -36.46 -43.16 -27.81
C GLU A 645 -35.56 -44.30 -27.32
N THR A 646 -34.83 -44.11 -26.22
CA THR A 646 -34.08 -45.20 -25.57
C THR A 646 -35.00 -46.32 -25.10
N LEU A 647 -36.14 -45.99 -24.48
CA LEU A 647 -37.17 -46.96 -24.08
C LEU A 647 -37.77 -47.69 -25.29
N LYS A 648 -38.04 -47.00 -26.40
CA LYS A 648 -38.49 -47.63 -27.65
C LYS A 648 -37.44 -48.56 -28.24
N SER A 649 -36.15 -48.21 -28.17
CA SER A 649 -35.06 -49.11 -28.60
C SER A 649 -35.01 -50.37 -27.74
N LEU A 650 -35.07 -50.21 -26.42
CA LEU A 650 -35.11 -51.33 -25.48
C LEU A 650 -36.31 -52.24 -25.74
N LEU A 651 -37.49 -51.66 -25.98
CA LEU A 651 -38.71 -52.40 -26.32
C LEU A 651 -38.54 -53.19 -27.62
N ARG A 652 -37.95 -52.58 -28.66
CA ARG A 652 -37.66 -53.28 -29.93
C ARG A 652 -36.74 -54.48 -29.71
N ASP A 653 -35.69 -54.33 -28.91
CA ASP A 653 -34.75 -55.41 -28.63
C ASP A 653 -35.38 -56.52 -27.80
N LYS A 654 -36.21 -56.17 -26.80
CA LYS A 654 -37.01 -57.16 -26.06
C LYS A 654 -38.01 -57.89 -26.94
N THR A 655 -38.65 -57.23 -27.89
CA THR A 655 -39.52 -57.89 -28.88
C THR A 655 -38.75 -58.85 -29.78
N LYS A 656 -37.53 -58.49 -30.22
CA LYS A 656 -36.66 -59.42 -30.98
C LYS A 656 -36.27 -60.64 -30.16
N GLU A 657 -35.93 -60.43 -28.89
CA GLU A 657 -35.61 -61.50 -27.94
C GLU A 657 -36.80 -62.44 -27.77
N ILE A 658 -38.01 -61.91 -27.52
CA ILE A 658 -39.25 -62.69 -27.44
C ILE A 658 -39.49 -63.48 -28.72
N LEU A 659 -39.40 -62.87 -29.91
CA LEU A 659 -39.56 -63.57 -31.19
C LEU A 659 -38.51 -64.69 -31.39
N SER A 660 -37.28 -64.48 -30.90
CA SER A 660 -36.23 -65.50 -30.97
C SER A 660 -36.53 -66.69 -30.04
N LEU A 661 -37.06 -66.42 -28.84
CA LEU A 661 -37.52 -67.43 -27.90
C LEU A 661 -38.75 -68.17 -28.44
N GLU A 662 -39.72 -67.47 -29.02
CA GLU A 662 -40.88 -68.08 -29.69
C GLU A 662 -40.45 -69.02 -30.82
N ARG A 663 -39.47 -68.60 -31.65
CA ARG A 663 -38.90 -69.47 -32.70
C ARG A 663 -38.17 -70.68 -32.12
N LEU A 664 -37.45 -70.52 -31.02
CA LEU A 664 -36.76 -71.61 -30.33
C LEU A 664 -37.77 -72.62 -29.77
N VAL A 665 -38.81 -72.13 -29.10
CA VAL A 665 -39.92 -72.93 -28.55
C VAL A 665 -40.60 -73.69 -29.67
N ARG A 666 -40.97 -73.04 -30.79
CA ARG A 666 -41.57 -73.76 -31.94
C ARG A 666 -40.67 -74.84 -32.51
N ARG A 667 -39.36 -74.57 -32.66
CA ARG A 667 -38.41 -75.62 -33.11
C ARG A 667 -38.33 -76.77 -32.12
N GLN A 668 -38.44 -76.48 -30.83
CA GLN A 668 -38.45 -77.49 -29.78
C GLN A 668 -39.74 -78.31 -29.83
N GLU A 669 -40.90 -77.68 -29.99
CA GLU A 669 -42.19 -78.35 -30.21
C GLU A 669 -42.18 -79.21 -31.48
N GLU A 670 -41.59 -78.74 -32.59
CA GLU A 670 -41.41 -79.52 -33.81
C GLU A 670 -40.46 -80.71 -33.60
N LYS A 671 -39.37 -80.53 -32.86
CA LYS A 671 -38.47 -81.62 -32.47
C LYS A 671 -39.17 -82.63 -31.57
N GLU A 672 -39.95 -82.17 -30.60
CA GLU A 672 -40.75 -83.02 -29.72
C GLU A 672 -41.83 -83.77 -30.49
N SER A 673 -42.49 -83.12 -31.46
CA SER A 673 -43.43 -83.78 -32.36
C SER A 673 -42.77 -84.80 -33.27
N THR A 674 -41.58 -84.51 -33.83
CA THR A 674 -40.85 -85.44 -34.70
C THR A 674 -40.25 -86.60 -33.92
N THR A 675 -39.67 -86.35 -32.74
CA THR A 675 -39.23 -87.41 -31.83
C THR A 675 -40.41 -88.25 -31.34
N SER A 676 -41.53 -87.64 -30.95
CA SER A 676 -42.77 -88.36 -30.60
C SER A 676 -43.29 -89.21 -31.76
N ALA A 677 -43.30 -88.68 -32.99
CA ALA A 677 -43.64 -89.45 -34.19
C ALA A 677 -42.65 -90.59 -34.44
N THR A 678 -41.34 -90.34 -34.27
CA THR A 678 -40.29 -91.36 -34.40
C THR A 678 -40.45 -92.45 -33.33
N PHE A 679 -40.74 -92.08 -32.08
CA PHE A 679 -41.07 -93.02 -31.00
C PHE A 679 -42.34 -93.82 -31.33
N THR A 680 -43.34 -93.18 -31.94
CA THR A 680 -44.57 -93.87 -32.38
C THR A 680 -44.25 -94.86 -33.50
N CYS A 681 -43.47 -94.47 -34.50
CA CYS A 681 -43.00 -95.37 -35.57
C CYS A 681 -42.15 -96.51 -35.02
N LEU A 682 -41.21 -96.25 -34.10
CA LEU A 682 -40.42 -97.27 -33.40
C LEU A 682 -41.30 -98.18 -32.54
N THR A 683 -42.37 -97.65 -31.94
CA THR A 683 -43.33 -98.46 -31.17
C THR A 683 -44.12 -99.38 -32.09
N VAL A 684 -44.57 -98.87 -33.24
CA VAL A 684 -45.25 -99.66 -34.28
C VAL A 684 -44.30 -100.70 -34.87
N GLU A 685 -43.06 -100.34 -35.21
CA GLU A 685 -42.03 -101.25 -35.70
C GLU A 685 -41.68 -102.32 -34.65
N ASN A 686 -41.55 -101.96 -33.37
CA ASN A 686 -41.37 -102.92 -32.28
C ASN A 686 -42.60 -103.82 -32.08
N GLN A 687 -43.81 -103.32 -32.31
CA GLN A 687 -45.03 -104.13 -32.30
C GLN A 687 -45.07 -105.07 -33.52
N GLU A 688 -44.60 -104.65 -34.69
CA GLU A 688 -44.48 -105.50 -35.88
C GLU A 688 -43.36 -106.53 -35.75
N LEU A 689 -42.22 -106.18 -35.17
CA LEU A 689 -41.16 -107.13 -34.80
C LEU A 689 -41.64 -108.13 -33.74
N LYS A 690 -42.44 -107.69 -32.76
CA LYS A 690 -43.14 -108.61 -31.83
C LYS A 690 -44.13 -109.53 -32.56
N LYS A 691 -44.88 -109.02 -33.55
CA LYS A 691 -45.78 -109.85 -34.39
C LYS A 691 -45.01 -110.86 -35.26
N ILE A 692 -43.80 -110.53 -35.72
CA ILE A 692 -42.94 -111.44 -36.49
C ILE A 692 -42.24 -112.47 -35.57
N HIS A 693 -42.04 -112.17 -34.27
CA HIS A 693 -41.47 -113.11 -33.30
C HIS A 693 -42.45 -113.80 -32.34
N THR A 694 -43.76 -113.69 -32.55
CA THR A 694 -44.77 -114.52 -31.87
C THR A 694 -45.74 -115.18 -32.85
N ASN A 695 -45.16 -115.74 -33.92
CA ASN A 695 -45.72 -116.88 -34.64
C ASN A 695 -45.24 -118.16 -33.96
N ALA A 696 -45.70 -118.43 -32.76
CA ALA A 696 -45.73 -119.77 -32.20
C ALA A 696 -46.42 -119.73 -30.84
N LEU A 697 -47.64 -120.26 -30.85
CA LEU A 697 -48.32 -120.85 -29.70
C LEU A 697 -48.63 -119.88 -28.55
N ASN A 698 -49.87 -119.43 -28.49
CA ASN A 698 -50.93 -120.09 -27.73
C ASN A 698 -50.60 -120.24 -26.24
N GLY A 699 -51.14 -119.27 -25.50
CA GLY A 699 -51.97 -119.57 -24.35
C GLY A 699 -51.23 -119.77 -23.04
N SER A 700 -51.43 -118.83 -22.11
CA SER A 700 -51.98 -119.13 -20.79
C SER A 700 -52.12 -117.84 -20.00
N ASP A 701 -53.29 -117.69 -19.38
CA ASP A 701 -53.55 -116.83 -18.23
C ASP A 701 -52.48 -116.97 -17.14
N ILE A 702 -52.27 -115.89 -16.37
CA ILE A 702 -52.02 -115.83 -14.90
C ILE A 702 -51.66 -114.37 -14.50
N SER A 703 -52.56 -113.80 -13.68
CA SER A 703 -52.40 -112.98 -12.45
C SER A 703 -51.19 -112.06 -12.17
N GLU A 704 -51.55 -110.93 -11.53
CA GLU A 704 -51.00 -110.35 -10.28
C GLU A 704 -49.65 -109.60 -10.20
N SER A 705 -49.68 -108.61 -9.30
CA SER A 705 -48.66 -107.72 -8.70
C SER A 705 -48.22 -106.48 -9.51
N THR A 706 -48.56 -105.24 -9.14
CA THR A 706 -48.19 -104.44 -7.93
C THR A 706 -46.68 -104.25 -7.83
N GLU A 707 -46.17 -103.04 -8.07
CA GLU A 707 -45.48 -102.15 -7.10
C GLU A 707 -44.39 -101.46 -7.97
N ASP A 708 -43.91 -100.23 -7.79
CA ASP A 708 -44.15 -99.18 -6.84
C ASP A 708 -43.38 -97.97 -7.42
N THR A 709 -44.05 -96.84 -7.61
CA THR A 709 -44.00 -95.64 -6.76
C THR A 709 -42.70 -94.83 -6.82
N ASP A 710 -42.93 -93.52 -6.72
CA ASP A 710 -42.02 -92.57 -6.08
C ASP A 710 -40.76 -92.15 -6.83
N GLY A 711 -40.99 -91.21 -7.75
CA GLY A 711 -39.99 -90.19 -8.07
C GLY A 711 -40.56 -88.87 -8.61
N MET A 712 -41.89 -88.70 -8.66
CA MET A 712 -42.52 -87.56 -9.35
C MET A 712 -43.02 -86.44 -8.42
N ASN A 713 -42.71 -86.53 -7.12
CA ASN A 713 -43.05 -85.52 -6.12
C ASN A 713 -41.88 -84.61 -5.69
N ASP A 714 -40.62 -84.97 -6.00
CA ASP A 714 -39.47 -84.13 -5.64
C ASP A 714 -39.16 -83.01 -6.65
N LEU A 715 -39.64 -83.12 -7.90
CA LEU A 715 -39.51 -82.03 -8.87
C LEU A 715 -40.53 -80.90 -8.67
N LYS A 716 -41.66 -81.18 -8.00
CA LYS A 716 -42.70 -80.17 -7.67
C LYS A 716 -42.39 -79.35 -6.41
N LYS A 717 -41.43 -79.78 -5.58
CA LYS A 717 -40.95 -78.99 -4.43
C LYS A 717 -39.80 -78.05 -4.76
N ALA A 718 -39.05 -78.28 -5.85
CA ALA A 718 -37.95 -77.42 -6.27
C ALA A 718 -38.39 -76.14 -7.03
N ILE A 719 -39.64 -76.07 -7.51
CA ILE A 719 -40.19 -74.91 -8.25
C ILE A 719 -41.00 -73.96 -7.34
N LYS A 720 -40.99 -74.18 -6.01
CA LYS A 720 -41.74 -73.37 -5.02
C LYS A 720 -40.88 -72.46 -4.15
N VAL A 721 -39.65 -72.14 -4.60
CA VAL A 721 -38.74 -71.18 -3.92
C VAL A 721 -38.52 -69.90 -4.74
N GLU A 722 -39.21 -69.73 -5.86
CA GLU A 722 -39.06 -68.55 -6.71
C GLU A 722 -40.29 -67.62 -6.63
N ILE A 723 -40.47 -66.95 -5.49
CA ILE A 723 -41.16 -65.65 -5.44
C ILE A 723 -40.41 -64.75 -4.45
N ASN A 724 -39.61 -63.84 -5.00
CA ASN A 724 -39.06 -62.71 -4.29
C ASN A 724 -40.22 -61.77 -3.88
N PRO A 725 -40.41 -61.46 -2.58
CA PRO A 725 -41.50 -60.60 -2.12
C PRO A 725 -41.38 -59.12 -2.56
N ALA A 726 -40.33 -58.74 -3.29
CA ALA A 726 -40.15 -57.38 -3.84
C ALA A 726 -41.06 -57.03 -5.03
N PHE A 727 -41.86 -57.97 -5.56
CA PHE A 727 -42.73 -57.74 -6.74
C PHE A 727 -44.23 -57.51 -6.42
N LEU A 728 -44.60 -57.39 -5.14
CA LEU A 728 -45.93 -56.92 -4.72
C LEU A 728 -45.78 -55.58 -4.02
N GLY A 729 -45.89 -54.51 -4.81
CA GLY A 729 -45.70 -53.12 -4.38
C GLY A 729 -46.66 -52.69 -3.26
N LYS A 730 -46.11 -51.90 -2.34
CA LYS A 730 -46.81 -50.81 -1.68
C LYS A 730 -46.34 -49.50 -2.31
#